data_AF-A0AAN7IZN9-F1
#
_entry.id   AF-A0AAN7IZN9-F1
#
_cell.length_a   1.000
_cell.length_b   1.000
_cell.length_c   1.000
_cell.angle_alpha   90.00
_cell.angle_beta   90.00
_cell.angle_gamma   90.00
#
_symmetry.space_group_name_H-M   'P 1'
#
loop_
_entity.id
_entity.type
_entity.pdbx_description
1 polymer ?
#
loop_
_entity_poly.entity_id
_entity_poly.type
_entity_poly.pdbx_seq_one_letter_code
_entity_poly.pdbx_strand_id
1 'polypeptide(L)'
;MAEVISEEAVVYLHGDLDLKIIEAKCLPNMDLVSERMRRLFVTFSTCHTQFNRKKQQQQQHHALHKIITSDPYVTVCLAGATVARTRVISNSQSPAWNESFNIPLAHPVSEVEFYVKDNDVFGADLIGVATVSARRILSGETISEWLPILNSLGKPPKPGASLRLEMKFTKCEDSEIYRIGIATDPDHFGVRNSYFPVRKGGSVTLYQDAHVPESLLPEIELDGGKVFQHDTCWEDICHAILEAHHLVYIVGWSVFHKVKLVRERTRPLPCGGELSLGDLLKYKSQEGVRVLLLVWDDKTSHSKFFINTNGVMATHDEETRKFFKHSSVTCVLSPRYASSKLSIFKQQVVGTLFTHHQKCVIVDTQASGNNRKITSFIGGLDLCDGRYDTPEHRLFRDLDTVYENDYHNPTFSAGTKGPRQPWHDLHCKIEGPAAYDVLTNFEQRWRKATKWSELSQRFKRVSHWHDDALIKIERISWILSPSKSIPNDDPIICVSKEDDPENWHVQVFRSIDSGSLKGFPKTAYDAEAQNLVCAKNLVIDKSIQTAYIHAIRSAQHFIYIENQYFLGSSYAWPDYKDAGADNLIPMELALKIASKIRAKKKFAVYIVIPMWPEGAPSSASVQEILFWQAQTMQMMYEIIAGELKSMHLESSHPQDYLNFYCLGNREELPKEASPPLNQSSKNGDTVSASQKFQRFMIYVHAKGMIVDDEYVILGSANINQRSLAGSRDTEIAMGAYQPHHTWGKKKGHPHGQVYGYRMSLWAEHLGMLDDCFKEPENLDCVKSVNQIAEDNWRNFTAEDFTPLQGHLLRYPVQVDANGKVGPLPGQETFPDVGGKVLGSRTNLPDALTT
;
A
#
# COMPACT_ATOMS: atom_id res chain seq x y z
N MET A 1 -32.37 -21.16 -41.46
CA MET A 1 -31.41 -21.34 -40.36
C MET A 1 -30.35 -20.27 -40.50
N ALA A 2 -30.59 -19.12 -39.88
CA ALA A 2 -29.56 -18.11 -39.68
C ALA A 2 -28.97 -18.42 -38.30
N GLU A 3 -27.70 -18.83 -38.26
CA GLU A 3 -26.95 -18.96 -37.02
C GLU A 3 -26.93 -17.60 -36.33
N VAL A 4 -27.55 -17.56 -35.16
CA VAL A 4 -27.38 -16.48 -34.20
C VAL A 4 -25.89 -16.47 -33.84
N ILE A 5 -25.21 -15.37 -34.21
CA ILE A 5 -23.88 -15.03 -33.73
C ILE A 5 -23.98 -15.09 -32.20
N SER A 6 -23.44 -16.15 -31.58
CA SER A 6 -23.42 -16.24 -30.12
C SER A 6 -22.50 -15.13 -29.64
N GLU A 7 -23.04 -14.14 -28.92
CA GLU A 7 -22.23 -13.25 -28.10
C GLU A 7 -21.27 -14.11 -27.27
N GLU A 8 -19.95 -13.91 -27.43
CA GLU A 8 -18.96 -14.69 -26.70
C GLU A 8 -19.19 -14.47 -25.21
N ALA A 9 -19.63 -15.53 -24.51
CA ALA A 9 -19.98 -15.41 -23.10
C ALA A 9 -18.75 -15.00 -22.27
N VAL A 10 -18.93 -13.97 -21.43
CA VAL A 10 -17.94 -13.50 -20.46
C VAL A 10 -17.57 -14.62 -19.49
N VAL A 11 -16.26 -14.83 -19.28
CA VAL A 11 -15.72 -15.78 -18.30
C VAL A 11 -14.74 -15.08 -17.37
N TYR A 12 -14.57 -15.62 -16.16
CA TYR A 12 -13.52 -15.16 -15.25
C TYR A 12 -12.20 -15.85 -15.58
N LEU A 13 -11.21 -15.07 -16.00
CA LEU A 13 -9.81 -15.50 -16.01
C LEU A 13 -9.25 -15.24 -14.60
N HIS A 14 -9.34 -16.25 -13.73
CA HIS A 14 -8.82 -16.23 -12.36
C HIS A 14 -7.64 -17.21 -12.20
N GLY A 15 -6.43 -16.67 -12.13
CA GLY A 15 -5.20 -17.45 -12.14
C GLY A 15 -3.99 -16.64 -12.63
N ASP A 16 -2.99 -17.33 -13.19
CA ASP A 16 -1.76 -16.72 -13.69
C ASP A 16 -1.61 -16.96 -15.19
N LEU A 17 -1.33 -15.88 -15.92
CA LEU A 17 -1.01 -15.91 -17.34
C LEU A 17 0.50 -15.74 -17.52
N ASP A 18 1.16 -16.82 -17.95
CA ASP A 18 2.51 -16.75 -18.49
C ASP A 18 2.41 -16.32 -19.95
N LEU A 19 2.89 -15.11 -20.25
CA LEU A 19 2.79 -14.49 -21.57
C LEU A 19 4.17 -14.06 -22.05
N LYS A 20 4.53 -14.45 -23.27
CA LYS A 20 5.71 -13.96 -23.98
C LYS A 20 5.30 -13.25 -25.25
N ILE A 21 5.62 -11.95 -25.32
CA ILE A 21 5.43 -11.14 -26.53
C ILE A 21 6.73 -11.17 -27.31
N ILE A 22 6.72 -11.85 -28.45
CA ILE A 22 7.93 -12.20 -29.20
C ILE A 22 8.28 -11.06 -30.16
N GLU A 23 7.46 -10.85 -31.18
CA GLU A 23 7.74 -9.92 -32.29
C GLU A 23 6.47 -9.50 -33.02
N ALA A 24 6.52 -8.38 -33.72
CA ALA A 24 5.52 -8.01 -34.72
C ALA A 24 6.20 -7.81 -36.08
N LYS A 25 5.43 -7.92 -37.16
CA LYS A 25 5.92 -7.66 -38.52
C LYS A 25 4.95 -6.78 -39.30
N CYS A 26 5.49 -6.14 -40.33
CA CYS A 26 4.71 -5.34 -41.29
C CYS A 26 3.87 -4.24 -40.64
N LEU A 27 4.39 -3.56 -39.60
CA LEU A 27 3.73 -2.38 -39.03
C LEU A 27 3.80 -1.19 -40.01
N PRO A 28 2.81 -0.27 -40.01
CA PRO A 28 2.88 0.97 -40.75
C PRO A 28 3.91 1.93 -40.13
N ASN A 29 4.42 2.88 -40.93
CA ASN A 29 5.22 4.01 -40.43
C ASN A 29 4.28 5.14 -39.99
N MET A 30 4.14 5.34 -38.68
CA MET A 30 3.24 6.32 -38.08
C MET A 30 3.90 7.69 -37.87
N ASP A 31 5.21 7.75 -37.58
CA ASP A 31 5.97 9.00 -37.49
C ASP A 31 5.87 9.90 -38.73
N LEU A 32 5.84 9.32 -39.94
CA LEU A 32 5.64 10.10 -41.19
C LEU A 32 4.25 10.74 -41.26
N VAL A 33 3.24 10.12 -40.66
CA VAL A 33 1.86 10.63 -40.58
C VAL A 33 1.80 11.76 -39.56
N SER A 34 2.38 11.56 -38.38
CA SER A 34 2.52 12.57 -37.32
C SER A 34 3.31 13.80 -37.79
N GLU A 35 4.42 13.62 -38.52
CA GLU A 35 5.16 14.73 -39.14
C GLU A 35 4.34 15.51 -40.18
N ARG A 36 3.54 14.82 -41.00
CA ARG A 36 2.68 15.47 -42.00
C ARG A 36 1.58 16.29 -41.33
N MET A 37 0.95 15.77 -40.28
CA MET A 37 -0.02 16.52 -39.47
C MET A 37 0.65 17.72 -38.78
N ARG A 38 1.85 17.55 -38.20
CA ARG A 38 2.62 18.66 -37.61
C ARG A 38 2.88 19.78 -38.61
N ARG A 39 3.26 19.46 -39.86
CA ARG A 39 3.50 20.47 -40.90
C ARG A 39 2.22 21.23 -41.28
N LEU A 40 1.06 20.55 -41.30
CA LEU A 40 -0.24 21.16 -41.54
C LEU A 40 -0.66 22.13 -40.42
N PHE A 41 -0.41 21.79 -39.14
CA PHE A 41 -0.70 22.69 -38.02
C PHE A 41 0.24 23.91 -37.98
N VAL A 42 1.52 23.75 -38.31
CA VAL A 42 2.48 24.87 -38.39
C VAL A 42 2.14 25.85 -39.53
N THR A 43 1.54 25.37 -40.62
CA THR A 43 1.06 26.24 -41.71
C THR A 43 -0.18 27.07 -41.35
N PHE A 44 -0.96 26.69 -40.32
CA PHE A 44 -2.09 27.50 -39.82
C PHE A 44 -1.71 28.49 -38.72
N SER A 45 -0.46 28.49 -38.24
CA SER A 45 0.04 29.42 -37.21
C SER A 45 1.01 30.49 -37.74
N THR A 46 1.18 30.58 -39.07
CA THR A 46 2.08 31.56 -39.71
C THR A 46 1.32 32.62 -40.50
N CYS A 47 0.40 33.31 -39.82
CA CYS A 47 -0.01 34.65 -40.19
C CYS A 47 0.30 35.60 -39.04
N HIS A 48 1.58 35.88 -38.77
CA HIS A 48 2.01 37.18 -38.28
C HIS A 48 3.53 37.37 -38.43
N THR A 49 3.87 38.52 -39.01
CA THR A 49 5.17 39.22 -39.02
C THR A 49 6.30 38.68 -39.88
N GLN A 50 6.36 39.20 -41.11
CA GLN A 50 7.61 39.50 -41.81
C GLN A 50 8.44 40.48 -40.96
N PHE A 51 9.69 40.17 -40.65
CA PHE A 51 10.85 41.09 -40.73
C PHE A 51 12.14 40.30 -40.40
N ASN A 52 13.25 40.73 -41.00
CA ASN A 52 14.62 40.23 -40.88
C ASN A 52 15.03 38.95 -41.64
N ARG A 53 15.13 39.12 -42.96
CA ARG A 53 16.22 38.51 -43.75
C ARG A 53 17.57 39.10 -43.30
N LYS A 54 18.46 38.28 -42.75
CA LYS A 54 19.88 38.13 -43.15
C LYS A 54 20.65 37.26 -42.16
N LYS A 55 21.61 36.52 -42.72
CA LYS A 55 22.59 35.60 -42.10
C LYS A 55 22.07 34.21 -41.69
N GLN A 56 22.14 33.29 -42.64
CA GLN A 56 22.93 32.05 -42.50
C GLN A 56 22.84 31.25 -43.82
N GLN A 57 23.71 31.59 -44.77
CA GLN A 57 24.19 30.62 -45.75
C GLN A 57 25.54 30.11 -45.23
N GLN A 58 25.82 28.83 -45.50
CA GLN A 58 26.98 28.03 -45.10
C GLN A 58 26.84 27.31 -43.76
N GLN A 59 26.15 26.16 -43.80
CA GLN A 59 26.74 24.87 -43.45
C GLN A 59 25.83 23.75 -43.98
N GLN A 60 25.95 23.47 -45.27
CA GLN A 60 25.60 22.17 -45.84
C GLN A 60 26.75 21.21 -45.48
N HIS A 61 26.57 20.41 -44.44
CA HIS A 61 27.40 19.21 -44.23
C HIS A 61 26.51 18.08 -43.69
N HIS A 62 26.30 17.07 -44.55
CA HIS A 62 25.95 15.67 -44.27
C HIS A 62 25.21 15.36 -42.95
N ALA A 63 23.90 15.57 -42.91
CA ALA A 63 23.03 14.78 -42.06
C ALA A 63 22.68 13.49 -42.81
N LEU A 64 23.24 12.35 -42.38
CA LEU A 64 22.70 11.03 -42.71
C LEU A 64 21.18 11.07 -42.51
N HIS A 65 20.42 10.75 -43.56
CA HIS A 65 18.98 10.52 -43.46
C HIS A 65 18.76 9.38 -42.45
N LYS A 66 18.58 9.70 -41.16
CA LYS A 66 17.98 8.77 -40.22
C LYS A 66 16.58 8.51 -40.74
N ILE A 67 16.33 7.29 -41.20
CA ILE A 67 15.00 6.81 -41.56
C ILE A 67 14.20 6.85 -40.25
N ILE A 68 13.30 7.83 -40.12
CA ILE A 68 12.38 7.93 -38.99
C ILE A 68 11.20 7.02 -39.30
N THR A 69 10.97 6.04 -38.43
CA THR A 69 9.85 5.09 -38.51
C THR A 69 9.32 4.85 -37.12
N SER A 70 8.10 4.33 -37.01
CA SER A 70 7.43 4.02 -35.74
C SER A 70 8.34 3.44 -34.65
N ASP A 71 8.06 3.85 -33.42
CA ASP A 71 8.57 3.40 -32.13
C ASP A 71 7.55 2.48 -31.40
N PRO A 72 7.30 1.25 -31.89
CA PRO A 72 6.20 0.42 -31.42
C PRO A 72 6.39 -0.19 -30.02
N TYR A 73 5.26 -0.39 -29.34
CA TYR A 73 5.13 -1.19 -28.12
C TYR A 73 3.74 -1.86 -28.04
N VAL A 74 3.61 -2.89 -27.21
CA VAL A 74 2.35 -3.60 -26.99
C VAL A 74 1.81 -3.31 -25.59
N THR A 75 0.51 -3.10 -25.49
CA THR A 75 -0.24 -3.05 -24.22
C THR A 75 -1.23 -4.20 -24.19
N VAL A 76 -1.22 -4.98 -23.11
CA VAL A 76 -2.18 -6.06 -22.88
C VAL A 76 -3.30 -5.52 -22.00
N CYS A 77 -4.54 -5.62 -22.46
CA CYS A 77 -5.71 -5.12 -21.76
C CYS A 77 -6.75 -6.21 -21.55
N LEU A 78 -7.39 -6.20 -20.38
CA LEU A 78 -8.52 -7.04 -20.02
C LEU A 78 -9.56 -6.16 -19.34
N ALA A 79 -10.81 -6.20 -19.79
CA ALA A 79 -11.91 -5.38 -19.24
C ALA A 79 -11.54 -3.88 -19.13
N GLY A 80 -10.80 -3.34 -20.11
CA GLY A 80 -10.31 -1.95 -20.10
C GLY A 80 -9.06 -1.71 -19.25
N ALA A 81 -8.74 -2.58 -18.28
CA ALA A 81 -7.55 -2.46 -17.44
C ALA A 81 -6.28 -2.89 -18.18
N THR A 82 -5.21 -2.10 -18.06
CA THR A 82 -3.89 -2.46 -18.61
C THR A 82 -3.14 -3.36 -17.62
N VAL A 83 -2.92 -4.63 -17.98
CA VAL A 83 -2.27 -5.61 -17.10
C VAL A 83 -0.77 -5.78 -17.37
N ALA A 84 -0.33 -5.50 -18.61
CA ALA A 84 1.07 -5.56 -19.00
C ALA A 84 1.38 -4.61 -20.16
N ARG A 85 2.65 -4.23 -20.27
CA ARG A 85 3.13 -3.37 -21.36
C ARG A 85 4.59 -3.66 -21.66
N THR A 86 4.92 -3.81 -22.93
CA THR A 86 6.31 -4.02 -23.36
C THR A 86 7.15 -2.74 -23.29
N ARG A 87 8.45 -2.86 -23.49
CA ARG A 87 9.30 -1.71 -23.84
C ARG A 87 8.94 -1.14 -25.22
N VAL A 88 9.38 0.10 -25.42
CA VAL A 88 9.33 0.78 -26.72
C VAL A 88 10.57 0.38 -27.51
N ILE A 89 10.39 -0.10 -28.75
CA ILE A 89 11.50 -0.36 -29.67
C ILE A 89 11.54 0.76 -30.68
N SER A 90 12.63 1.52 -30.70
CA SER A 90 12.72 2.68 -31.58
C SER A 90 12.97 2.31 -33.03
N ASN A 91 12.34 3.04 -33.94
CA ASN A 91 12.56 3.00 -35.38
C ASN A 91 12.47 1.60 -35.99
N SER A 92 11.35 0.91 -35.77
CA SER A 92 11.13 -0.43 -36.32
C SER A 92 9.70 -0.68 -36.76
N GLN A 93 9.54 -1.17 -38.00
CA GLN A 93 8.27 -1.73 -38.51
C GLN A 93 8.15 -3.25 -38.26
N SER A 94 9.21 -3.88 -37.75
CA SER A 94 9.27 -5.30 -37.38
C SER A 94 9.96 -5.46 -36.02
N PRO A 95 9.34 -4.95 -34.94
CA PRO A 95 9.95 -4.98 -33.60
C PRO A 95 10.03 -6.40 -33.04
N ALA A 96 11.14 -6.72 -32.38
CA ALA A 96 11.32 -7.96 -31.61
C ALA A 96 11.55 -7.64 -30.13
N TRP A 97 10.50 -7.83 -29.32
CA TRP A 97 10.54 -7.54 -27.88
C TRP A 97 11.17 -8.68 -27.09
N ASN A 98 10.75 -9.92 -27.35
CA ASN A 98 11.12 -11.10 -26.57
C ASN A 98 11.00 -10.87 -25.06
N GLU A 99 9.85 -10.32 -24.63
CA GLU A 99 9.58 -10.01 -23.22
C GLU A 99 8.57 -11.01 -22.66
N SER A 100 8.87 -11.57 -21.49
CA SER A 100 7.96 -12.44 -20.75
C SER A 100 7.31 -11.69 -19.59
N PHE A 101 6.08 -12.08 -19.29
CA PHE A 101 5.28 -11.53 -18.22
C PHE A 101 4.60 -12.69 -17.50
N ASN A 102 4.69 -12.70 -16.18
CA ASN A 102 3.80 -13.48 -15.33
C ASN A 102 2.74 -12.52 -14.79
N ILE A 103 1.50 -12.69 -15.22
CA ILE A 103 0.41 -11.73 -14.99
C ILE A 103 -0.66 -12.41 -14.15
N PRO A 104 -0.86 -12.01 -12.87
CA PRO A 104 -2.02 -12.45 -12.13
C PRO A 104 -3.28 -11.84 -12.75
N LEU A 105 -4.26 -12.68 -13.05
CA LEU A 105 -5.55 -12.29 -13.61
C LEU A 105 -6.68 -12.61 -12.64
N ALA A 106 -7.61 -11.66 -12.53
CA ALA A 106 -8.91 -11.81 -11.88
C ALA A 106 -9.92 -10.95 -12.64
N HIS A 107 -10.14 -11.24 -13.93
CA HIS A 107 -10.90 -10.37 -14.83
C HIS A 107 -12.09 -11.11 -15.48
N PRO A 108 -13.31 -10.52 -15.45
CA PRO A 108 -14.42 -10.98 -16.27
C PRO A 108 -14.26 -10.45 -17.70
N VAL A 109 -13.94 -11.32 -18.66
CA VAL A 109 -13.72 -10.94 -20.06
C VAL A 109 -14.25 -11.97 -21.06
N SER A 110 -14.58 -11.51 -22.26
CA SER A 110 -14.80 -12.37 -23.44
C SER A 110 -13.51 -12.62 -24.21
N GLU A 111 -12.60 -11.65 -24.25
CA GLU A 111 -11.32 -11.72 -24.95
C GLU A 111 -10.21 -10.94 -24.23
N VAL A 112 -8.96 -11.27 -24.56
CA VAL A 112 -7.76 -10.53 -24.15
C VAL A 112 -7.24 -9.75 -25.35
N GLU A 113 -7.05 -8.45 -25.16
CA GLU A 113 -6.71 -7.51 -26.22
C GLU A 113 -5.24 -7.08 -26.15
N PHE A 114 -4.56 -7.15 -27.29
CA PHE A 114 -3.16 -6.75 -27.47
C PHE A 114 -3.11 -5.51 -28.36
N TYR A 115 -3.07 -4.34 -27.73
CA TYR A 115 -2.98 -3.07 -28.43
C TYR A 115 -1.54 -2.79 -28.85
N VAL A 116 -1.28 -2.79 -30.15
CA VAL A 116 -0.01 -2.37 -30.74
C VAL A 116 -0.07 -0.86 -30.97
N LYS A 117 0.82 -0.12 -30.33
CA LYS A 117 0.82 1.36 -30.31
C LYS A 117 2.18 1.89 -30.75
N ASP A 118 2.18 3.09 -31.32
CA ASP A 118 3.38 3.88 -31.56
C ASP A 118 3.61 4.87 -30.40
N ASN A 119 4.86 5.16 -30.05
CA ASN A 119 5.20 6.04 -28.93
C ASN A 119 5.76 7.39 -29.40
N ASP A 120 4.88 8.32 -29.75
CA ASP A 120 5.25 9.65 -30.20
C ASP A 120 5.46 10.64 -29.04
N VAL A 121 6.12 11.76 -29.34
CA VAL A 121 6.46 12.83 -28.38
C VAL A 121 5.22 13.46 -27.73
N PHE A 122 4.06 13.43 -28.39
CA PHE A 122 2.82 14.08 -27.95
C PHE A 122 1.70 13.13 -27.53
N GLY A 123 1.91 11.82 -27.57
CA GLY A 123 0.85 10.84 -27.30
C GLY A 123 1.22 9.49 -27.91
N ALA A 124 0.52 8.43 -27.51
CA ALA A 124 0.71 7.13 -28.15
C ALA A 124 -0.41 6.92 -29.17
N ASP A 125 -0.04 6.65 -30.42
CA ASP A 125 -0.99 6.41 -31.52
C ASP A 125 -1.30 4.92 -31.66
N LEU A 126 -2.56 4.56 -31.85
CA LEU A 126 -2.96 3.16 -32.02
C LEU A 126 -2.66 2.67 -33.44
N ILE A 127 -1.86 1.61 -33.57
CA ILE A 127 -1.60 0.93 -34.84
C ILE A 127 -2.71 -0.08 -35.14
N GLY A 128 -3.09 -0.88 -34.13
CA GLY A 128 -4.16 -1.86 -34.21
C GLY A 128 -4.18 -2.79 -33.00
N VAL A 129 -5.11 -3.75 -33.01
CA VAL A 129 -5.38 -4.68 -31.91
C VAL A 129 -5.34 -6.11 -32.44
N ALA A 130 -4.69 -7.01 -31.70
CA ALA A 130 -4.84 -8.45 -31.86
C ALA A 130 -5.63 -8.99 -30.65
N THR A 131 -6.49 -9.99 -30.83
CA THR A 131 -7.31 -10.53 -29.74
C THR A 131 -7.21 -12.05 -29.64
N VAL A 132 -7.43 -12.57 -28.43
CA VAL A 132 -7.53 -14.00 -28.14
C VAL A 132 -8.73 -14.23 -27.24
N SER A 133 -9.65 -15.11 -27.64
CA SER A 133 -10.85 -15.42 -26.84
C SER A 133 -10.48 -15.97 -25.45
N ALA A 134 -11.14 -15.45 -24.43
CA ALA A 134 -10.92 -15.82 -23.03
C ALA A 134 -11.26 -17.30 -22.78
N ARG A 135 -12.22 -17.87 -23.50
CA ARG A 135 -12.53 -19.31 -23.41
C ARG A 135 -11.36 -20.19 -23.86
N ARG A 136 -10.65 -19.77 -24.91
CA ARG A 136 -9.46 -20.48 -25.40
C ARG A 136 -8.31 -20.36 -24.41
N ILE A 137 -8.15 -19.22 -23.75
CA ILE A 137 -7.16 -19.04 -22.69
C ILE A 137 -7.52 -19.91 -21.48
N LEU A 138 -8.79 -19.94 -21.09
CA LEU A 138 -9.30 -20.71 -19.94
C LEU A 138 -9.15 -22.23 -20.11
N SER A 139 -8.97 -22.74 -21.33
CA SER A 139 -8.69 -24.18 -21.56
C SER A 139 -7.35 -24.62 -20.99
N GLY A 140 -6.41 -23.68 -20.77
CA GLY A 140 -5.05 -23.96 -20.30
C GLY A 140 -4.10 -24.48 -21.39
N GLU A 141 -4.56 -24.56 -22.64
CA GLU A 141 -3.72 -24.93 -23.78
C GLU A 141 -2.63 -23.89 -24.04
N THR A 142 -1.46 -24.34 -24.48
CA THR A 142 -0.39 -23.42 -24.89
C THR A 142 -0.74 -22.82 -26.24
N ILE A 143 -0.87 -21.49 -26.29
CA ILE A 143 -1.15 -20.74 -27.51
C ILE A 143 0.18 -20.15 -28.01
N SER A 144 0.65 -20.58 -29.17
CA SER A 144 1.90 -20.07 -29.78
C SER A 144 1.68 -19.85 -31.28
N GLU A 145 1.34 -18.63 -31.67
CA GLU A 145 0.92 -18.33 -33.04
C GLU A 145 1.12 -16.87 -33.45
N TRP A 146 0.87 -16.60 -34.74
CA TRP A 146 0.79 -15.25 -35.29
C TRP A 146 -0.66 -14.79 -35.31
N LEU A 147 -0.96 -13.74 -34.57
CA LEU A 147 -2.28 -13.10 -34.55
C LEU A 147 -2.31 -11.93 -35.54
N PRO A 148 -3.37 -11.79 -36.35
CA PRO A 148 -3.53 -10.61 -37.20
C PRO A 148 -3.74 -9.36 -36.33
N ILE A 149 -3.11 -8.25 -36.73
CA ILE A 149 -3.35 -6.94 -36.11
C ILE A 149 -4.43 -6.24 -36.94
N LEU A 150 -5.52 -5.83 -36.31
CA LEU A 150 -6.66 -5.20 -36.97
C LEU A 150 -6.86 -3.76 -36.47
N ASN A 151 -7.28 -2.87 -37.35
CA ASN A 151 -7.70 -1.52 -36.97
C ASN A 151 -9.18 -1.47 -36.54
N SER A 152 -9.68 -0.29 -36.21
CA SER A 152 -11.08 -0.07 -35.81
C SER A 152 -12.13 -0.47 -36.87
N LEU A 153 -11.72 -0.69 -38.12
CA LEU A 153 -12.58 -1.16 -39.22
C LEU A 153 -12.46 -2.67 -39.46
N GLY A 154 -11.79 -3.42 -38.57
CA GLY A 154 -11.57 -4.86 -38.71
C GLY A 154 -10.62 -5.24 -39.86
N LYS A 155 -9.81 -4.29 -40.36
CA LYS A 155 -8.87 -4.51 -41.47
C LYS A 155 -7.43 -4.40 -40.98
N PRO A 156 -6.48 -5.12 -41.59
CA PRO A 156 -5.08 -4.97 -41.24
C PRO A 156 -4.58 -3.56 -41.60
N PRO A 157 -3.84 -2.86 -40.71
CA PRO A 157 -3.34 -1.51 -40.97
C PRO A 157 -2.32 -1.47 -42.11
N LYS A 158 -1.65 -2.60 -42.38
CA LYS A 158 -0.79 -2.86 -43.53
C LYS A 158 -0.88 -4.35 -43.85
N PRO A 159 -0.83 -4.76 -45.13
CA PRO A 159 -0.89 -6.18 -45.49
C PRO A 159 0.17 -7.01 -44.74
N GLY A 160 -0.26 -8.07 -44.06
CA GLY A 160 0.59 -8.95 -43.27
C GLY A 160 0.95 -8.46 -41.86
N ALA A 161 0.39 -7.32 -41.41
CA ALA A 161 0.56 -6.83 -40.05
C ALA A 161 0.07 -7.87 -39.03
N SER A 162 0.98 -8.39 -38.22
CA SER A 162 0.69 -9.47 -37.28
C SER A 162 1.63 -9.45 -36.08
N LEU A 163 1.14 -9.97 -34.96
CA LEU A 163 1.83 -10.07 -33.68
C LEU A 163 2.05 -11.54 -33.34
N ARG A 164 3.28 -11.92 -33.02
CA ARG A 164 3.63 -13.27 -32.55
C ARG A 164 3.74 -13.26 -31.04
N LEU A 165 3.04 -14.20 -30.41
CA LEU A 165 3.09 -14.40 -28.96
C LEU A 165 3.08 -15.88 -28.62
N GLU A 166 3.45 -16.17 -27.38
CA GLU A 166 3.29 -17.45 -26.72
C GLU A 166 2.63 -17.20 -25.37
N MET A 167 1.59 -17.95 -25.01
CA MET A 167 0.96 -17.81 -23.70
C MET A 167 0.41 -19.14 -23.17
N LYS A 168 0.40 -19.28 -21.84
CA LYS A 168 -0.25 -20.37 -21.12
C LYS A 168 -0.90 -19.82 -19.86
N PHE A 169 -2.12 -20.26 -19.59
CA PHE A 169 -2.87 -19.85 -18.41
C PHE A 169 -3.01 -21.01 -17.43
N THR A 170 -2.75 -20.73 -16.16
CA THR A 170 -2.90 -21.67 -15.05
C THR A 170 -3.98 -21.14 -14.12
N LYS A 171 -5.07 -21.90 -13.92
CA LYS A 171 -6.15 -21.48 -13.03
C LYS A 171 -5.68 -21.47 -11.58
N CYS A 172 -6.26 -20.59 -10.77
CA CYS A 172 -5.93 -20.54 -9.34
C CYS A 172 -6.17 -21.89 -8.63
N GLU A 173 -7.21 -22.63 -9.00
CA GLU A 173 -7.56 -23.93 -8.41
C GLU A 173 -6.58 -25.06 -8.78
N ASP A 174 -5.92 -24.92 -9.94
CA ASP A 174 -4.96 -25.90 -10.46
C ASP A 174 -3.52 -25.63 -9.95
N SER A 175 -3.28 -24.46 -9.37
CA SER A 175 -1.98 -24.07 -8.82
C SER A 175 -1.74 -24.74 -7.47
N GLU A 176 -0.74 -25.62 -7.41
CA GLU A 176 -0.35 -26.32 -6.19
C GLU A 176 0.06 -25.35 -5.06
N ILE A 177 0.74 -24.26 -5.41
CA ILE A 177 1.22 -23.23 -4.47
C ILE A 177 0.04 -22.64 -3.67
N TYR A 178 -1.09 -22.41 -4.34
CA TYR A 178 -2.28 -21.82 -3.71
C TYR A 178 -3.11 -22.83 -2.90
N ARG A 179 -2.78 -24.12 -2.98
CA ARG A 179 -3.45 -25.19 -2.22
C ARG A 179 -2.74 -25.50 -0.90
N ILE A 180 -1.43 -25.27 -0.82
CA ILE A 180 -0.59 -25.69 0.32
C ILE A 180 -0.28 -24.55 1.30
N GLY A 181 -0.47 -23.29 0.92
CA GLY A 181 -0.14 -22.13 1.76
C GLY A 181 1.26 -21.56 1.45
N ILE A 182 1.49 -20.26 1.72
CA ILE A 182 2.79 -19.61 1.48
C ILE A 182 3.89 -20.29 2.30
N ALA A 183 3.59 -20.61 3.55
CA ALA A 183 4.55 -21.17 4.50
C ALA A 183 4.92 -22.63 4.22
N THR A 184 4.17 -23.32 3.36
CA THR A 184 4.33 -24.75 3.07
C THR A 184 4.93 -25.01 1.68
N ASP A 185 5.22 -23.98 0.88
CA ASP A 185 5.90 -24.13 -0.42
C ASP A 185 7.32 -24.69 -0.21
N PRO A 186 7.59 -25.96 -0.58
CA PRO A 186 8.85 -26.65 -0.25
C PRO A 186 10.05 -26.10 -1.02
N ASP A 187 9.81 -25.39 -2.13
CA ASP A 187 10.87 -24.90 -3.01
C ASP A 187 11.26 -23.46 -2.69
N HIS A 188 10.32 -22.63 -2.20
CA HIS A 188 10.51 -21.18 -2.07
C HIS A 188 10.26 -20.63 -0.66
N PHE A 189 9.37 -21.24 0.14
CA PHE A 189 9.04 -20.78 1.49
C PHE A 189 8.65 -19.29 1.58
N GLY A 190 8.07 -18.71 0.52
CA GLY A 190 7.79 -17.29 0.44
C GLY A 190 7.08 -16.87 -0.85
N VAL A 191 6.78 -15.58 -0.97
CA VAL A 191 6.15 -15.02 -2.16
C VAL A 191 7.15 -15.00 -3.31
N ARG A 192 6.80 -15.70 -4.39
CA ARG A 192 7.56 -15.76 -5.65
C ARG A 192 7.52 -14.40 -6.37
N ASN A 193 8.43 -14.21 -7.33
CA ASN A 193 8.45 -13.03 -8.21
C ASN A 193 8.51 -11.68 -7.46
N SER A 194 9.39 -11.59 -6.47
CA SER A 194 9.63 -10.39 -5.67
C SER A 194 11.11 -9.98 -5.69
N TYR A 195 11.38 -8.69 -5.51
CA TYR A 195 12.73 -8.14 -5.58
C TYR A 195 13.62 -8.60 -4.41
N PHE A 196 13.07 -8.59 -3.19
CA PHE A 196 13.74 -9.17 -2.03
C PHE A 196 13.27 -10.61 -1.80
N PRO A 197 14.19 -11.58 -1.63
CA PRO A 197 13.83 -12.94 -1.33
C PRO A 197 13.36 -13.07 0.12
N VAL A 198 12.73 -14.20 0.46
CA VAL A 198 12.48 -14.55 1.86
C VAL A 198 13.81 -14.74 2.61
N ARG A 199 13.84 -14.30 3.86
CA ARG A 199 14.97 -14.41 4.78
C ARG A 199 14.57 -15.31 5.95
N LYS A 200 15.45 -16.24 6.31
CA LYS A 200 15.28 -17.19 7.42
C LYS A 200 16.08 -16.74 8.65
N GLY A 201 15.80 -17.33 9.81
CA GLY A 201 16.54 -17.05 11.04
C GLY A 201 16.26 -15.66 11.60
N GLY A 202 15.08 -15.11 11.30
CA GLY A 202 14.66 -13.78 11.73
C GLY A 202 13.91 -13.79 13.07
N SER A 203 13.54 -12.60 13.51
CA SER A 203 12.56 -12.38 14.58
C SER A 203 11.68 -11.19 14.22
N VAL A 204 10.39 -11.30 14.52
CA VAL A 204 9.40 -10.25 14.32
C VAL A 204 8.67 -9.99 15.63
N THR A 205 8.60 -8.72 16.03
CA THR A 205 7.65 -8.24 17.03
C THR A 205 6.53 -7.52 16.30
N LEU A 206 5.28 -7.89 16.59
CA LEU A 206 4.08 -7.26 16.04
C LEU A 206 3.53 -6.28 17.07
N TYR A 207 3.36 -5.02 16.68
CA TYR A 207 2.84 -3.97 17.55
C TYR A 207 1.41 -3.63 17.18
N GLN A 208 0.59 -3.49 18.20
CA GLN A 208 -0.76 -2.95 18.18
C GLN A 208 -0.68 -1.57 18.84
N ASP A 209 -1.03 -0.54 18.08
CA ASP A 209 -0.83 0.87 18.42
C ASP A 209 0.62 1.29 18.69
N ALA A 210 0.77 2.54 19.13
CA ALA A 210 2.04 3.09 19.56
C ALA A 210 2.47 2.53 20.93
N HIS A 211 1.51 2.14 21.77
CA HIS A 211 1.77 1.71 23.13
C HIS A 211 0.63 0.82 23.68
N VAL A 212 0.95 -0.36 24.21
CA VAL A 212 -0.01 -1.18 24.95
C VAL A 212 0.37 -1.18 26.44
N PRO A 213 -0.46 -0.59 27.33
CA PRO A 213 -0.22 -0.63 28.76
C PRO A 213 -0.22 -2.05 29.33
N GLU A 214 0.63 -2.28 30.33
CA GLU A 214 0.73 -3.59 30.98
C GLU A 214 -0.61 -3.99 31.62
N SER A 215 -1.00 -5.25 31.43
CA SER A 215 -2.25 -5.83 31.97
C SER A 215 -3.55 -5.17 31.49
N LEU A 216 -3.53 -4.33 30.45
CA LEU A 216 -4.74 -3.77 29.84
C LEU A 216 -5.55 -4.84 29.09
N LEU A 217 -4.86 -5.67 28.30
CA LEU A 217 -5.45 -6.73 27.50
C LEU A 217 -5.30 -8.11 28.18
N PRO A 218 -6.24 -9.04 27.96
CA PRO A 218 -6.25 -10.35 28.60
C PRO A 218 -5.07 -11.23 28.16
N GLU A 219 -4.72 -12.21 28.99
CA GLU A 219 -3.74 -13.23 28.63
C GLU A 219 -4.23 -14.12 27.49
N ILE A 220 -3.37 -14.37 26.51
CA ILE A 220 -3.65 -15.23 25.35
C ILE A 220 -2.63 -16.36 25.33
N GLU A 221 -3.12 -17.60 25.48
CA GLU A 221 -2.29 -18.79 25.46
C GLU A 221 -1.85 -19.12 24.03
N LEU A 222 -0.55 -19.42 23.89
CA LEU A 222 0.10 -19.86 22.68
C LEU A 222 0.55 -21.31 22.80
N ASP A 223 0.95 -21.88 21.67
CA ASP A 223 1.55 -23.21 21.61
C ASP A 223 2.75 -23.35 22.57
N GLY A 224 2.84 -24.51 23.20
CA GLY A 224 3.90 -24.80 24.18
C GLY A 224 3.70 -24.16 25.55
N GLY A 225 2.49 -23.69 25.87
CA GLY A 225 2.14 -23.08 27.16
C GLY A 225 2.74 -21.69 27.35
N LYS A 226 3.09 -21.02 26.25
CA LYS A 226 3.55 -19.62 26.26
C LYS A 226 2.36 -18.67 26.32
N VAL A 227 2.61 -17.43 26.67
CA VAL A 227 1.60 -16.35 26.67
C VAL A 227 2.05 -15.29 25.68
N PHE A 228 1.12 -14.78 24.88
CA PHE A 228 1.38 -13.68 23.97
C PHE A 228 1.81 -12.42 24.75
N GLN A 229 2.88 -11.77 24.29
CA GLN A 229 3.40 -10.57 24.92
C GLN A 229 2.92 -9.34 24.15
N HIS A 230 2.28 -8.40 24.87
CA HIS A 230 1.87 -7.12 24.33
C HIS A 230 3.05 -6.14 24.42
N ASP A 231 3.69 -5.85 23.28
CA ASP A 231 4.88 -5.00 23.24
C ASP A 231 4.55 -3.51 22.99
N THR A 232 5.46 -2.61 23.38
CA THR A 232 5.26 -1.14 23.35
C THR A 232 6.05 -0.46 22.22
N CYS A 233 5.43 -0.26 21.05
CA CYS A 233 6.09 0.20 19.81
C CYS A 233 7.01 1.43 19.97
N TRP A 234 6.46 2.57 20.40
CA TRP A 234 7.23 3.81 20.48
C TRP A 234 8.26 3.81 21.62
N GLU A 235 7.99 3.07 22.69
CA GLU A 235 8.96 2.84 23.77
C GLU A 235 10.12 1.97 23.28
N ASP A 236 9.87 0.90 22.54
CA ASP A 236 10.90 0.10 21.87
C ASP A 236 11.72 0.93 20.86
N ILE A 237 11.08 1.78 20.05
CA ILE A 237 11.79 2.70 19.14
C ILE A 237 12.69 3.66 19.94
N CYS A 238 12.19 4.23 21.04
CA CYS A 238 12.96 5.14 21.89
C CYS A 238 14.19 4.45 22.47
N HIS A 239 14.02 3.25 23.04
CA HIS A 239 15.11 2.45 23.57
C HIS A 239 16.13 2.08 22.48
N ALA A 240 15.67 1.67 21.31
CA ALA A 240 16.55 1.28 20.21
C ALA A 240 17.37 2.48 19.67
N ILE A 241 16.78 3.68 19.63
CA ILE A 241 17.51 4.93 19.31
C ILE A 241 18.54 5.27 20.39
N LEU A 242 18.17 5.15 21.67
CA LEU A 242 19.06 5.43 22.79
C LEU A 242 20.26 4.48 22.84
N GLU A 243 20.04 3.21 22.53
CA GLU A 243 21.06 2.17 22.50
C GLU A 243 21.95 2.23 21.24
N ALA A 244 21.53 2.94 20.19
CA ALA A 244 22.29 2.99 18.93
C ALA A 244 23.69 3.58 19.12
N HIS A 245 24.70 2.94 18.51
CA HIS A 245 26.10 3.35 18.59
C HIS A 245 26.62 3.91 17.25
N HIS A 246 26.03 3.54 16.13
CA HIS A 246 26.57 3.86 14.81
C HIS A 246 25.58 4.63 13.93
N LEU A 247 24.34 4.19 13.81
CA LEU A 247 23.36 4.77 12.90
C LEU A 247 21.94 4.83 13.48
N VAL A 248 21.25 5.91 13.14
CA VAL A 248 19.79 6.07 13.27
C VAL A 248 19.27 6.66 11.96
N TYR A 249 18.64 5.84 11.13
CA TYR A 249 18.07 6.25 9.86
C TYR A 249 16.54 6.23 9.95
N ILE A 250 15.90 7.33 9.59
CA ILE A 250 14.45 7.49 9.70
C ILE A 250 13.88 7.88 8.34
N VAL A 251 12.75 7.26 8.00
CA VAL A 251 11.92 7.59 6.85
C VAL A 251 10.52 7.88 7.36
N GLY A 252 9.91 8.96 6.89
CA GLY A 252 8.52 9.25 7.20
C GLY A 252 7.83 10.02 6.08
N TRP A 253 6.53 9.80 5.95
CA TRP A 253 5.66 10.71 5.23
C TRP A 253 5.59 12.05 5.95
N SER A 254 5.55 12.01 7.29
CA SER A 254 5.75 13.16 8.16
C SER A 254 6.61 12.75 9.35
N VAL A 255 7.48 13.67 9.81
CA VAL A 255 8.21 13.52 11.06
C VAL A 255 8.06 14.82 11.81
N PHE A 256 7.60 14.78 13.06
CA PHE A 256 7.40 15.98 13.86
C PHE A 256 8.37 16.00 15.04
N HIS A 257 9.31 16.94 15.03
CA HIS A 257 10.41 16.99 16.00
C HIS A 257 9.97 17.16 17.46
N LYS A 258 8.75 17.66 17.74
CA LYS A 258 8.29 17.92 19.12
C LYS A 258 7.67 16.71 19.81
N VAL A 259 7.35 15.63 19.08
CA VAL A 259 6.66 14.47 19.67
C VAL A 259 7.53 13.82 20.73
N LYS A 260 6.90 13.32 21.78
CA LYS A 260 7.54 12.43 22.76
C LYS A 260 7.15 10.99 22.45
N LEU A 261 8.16 10.14 22.34
CA LEU A 261 7.97 8.71 22.05
C LEU A 261 7.36 7.96 23.24
N VAL A 262 7.73 8.33 24.47
CA VAL A 262 7.28 7.65 25.67
C VAL A 262 6.53 8.62 26.57
N ARG A 263 5.27 8.30 26.86
CA ARG A 263 4.36 9.13 27.67
C ARG A 263 3.91 8.37 28.91
N GLU A 264 3.52 7.12 28.71
CA GLU A 264 3.27 6.14 29.76
C GLU A 264 4.41 5.12 29.73
N ARG A 265 5.25 5.07 30.76
CA ARG A 265 6.44 4.21 30.78
C ARG A 265 6.11 2.85 31.37
N THR A 266 6.59 1.80 30.73
CA THR A 266 6.56 0.44 31.30
C THR A 266 7.90 0.05 31.92
N ARG A 267 9.00 0.70 31.49
CA ARG A 267 10.34 0.43 32.02
C ARG A 267 11.18 1.70 32.21
N PRO A 268 12.28 1.65 32.99
CA PRO A 268 13.15 2.80 33.19
C PRO A 268 13.76 3.30 31.87
N LEU A 269 13.66 4.61 31.62
CA LEU A 269 14.23 5.24 30.43
C LEU A 269 15.71 5.60 30.65
N PRO A 270 16.60 5.27 29.69
CA PRO A 270 17.98 5.78 29.68
C PRO A 270 18.03 7.31 29.60
N CYS A 271 19.20 7.90 29.91
CA CYS A 271 19.43 9.33 29.74
C CYS A 271 19.08 9.76 28.30
N GLY A 272 18.22 10.77 28.18
CA GLY A 272 17.72 11.27 26.89
C GLY A 272 16.33 10.74 26.49
N GLY A 273 15.78 9.72 27.16
CA GLY A 273 14.46 9.17 26.83
C GLY A 273 13.27 10.10 27.09
N GLU A 274 13.46 11.14 27.91
CA GLU A 274 12.47 12.20 28.20
C GLU A 274 12.35 13.26 27.12
N LEU A 275 13.34 13.29 26.21
CA LEU A 275 13.48 14.34 25.23
C LEU A 275 12.38 14.24 24.17
N SER A 276 12.10 15.37 23.53
CA SER A 276 11.39 15.34 22.26
C SER A 276 12.18 14.51 21.25
N LEU A 277 11.51 13.94 20.24
CA LEU A 277 12.16 13.19 19.17
C LEU A 277 13.32 13.99 18.54
N GLY A 278 13.09 15.28 18.30
CA GLY A 278 14.08 16.18 17.73
C GLY A 278 15.32 16.31 18.60
N ASP A 279 15.13 16.52 19.90
CA ASP A 279 16.23 16.68 20.85
C ASP A 279 16.94 15.35 21.12
N LEU A 280 16.22 14.23 21.15
CA LEU A 280 16.78 12.87 21.23
C LEU A 280 17.71 12.59 20.04
N LEU A 281 17.29 12.92 18.82
CA LEU A 281 18.09 12.73 17.62
C LEU A 281 19.32 13.64 17.59
N LYS A 282 19.20 14.89 18.07
CA LYS A 282 20.37 15.78 18.25
C LYS A 282 21.32 15.23 19.29
N TYR A 283 20.80 14.74 20.42
CA TYR A 283 21.56 14.14 21.51
C TYR A 283 22.40 12.96 21.01
N LYS A 284 21.77 11.98 20.34
CA LYS A 284 22.48 10.83 19.75
C LYS A 284 23.50 11.25 18.69
N SER A 285 23.17 12.25 17.88
CA SER A 285 24.11 12.74 16.88
C SER A 285 25.34 13.41 17.50
N GLN A 286 25.20 14.06 18.66
CA GLN A 286 26.31 14.65 19.40
C GLN A 286 27.22 13.60 20.06
N GLU A 287 26.68 12.42 20.39
CA GLU A 287 27.45 11.25 20.83
C GLU A 287 28.25 10.59 19.70
N GLY A 288 28.07 11.04 18.45
CA GLY A 288 28.79 10.53 17.28
C GLY A 288 27.98 9.55 16.44
N VAL A 289 26.71 9.28 16.78
CA VAL A 289 25.82 8.44 15.98
C VAL A 289 25.44 9.16 14.68
N ARG A 290 25.48 8.44 13.55
CA ARG A 290 25.06 8.98 12.26
C ARG A 290 23.53 9.01 12.16
N VAL A 291 22.96 10.20 12.24
CA VAL A 291 21.50 10.39 12.16
C VAL A 291 21.09 10.96 10.80
N LEU A 292 20.34 10.17 10.02
CA LEU A 292 19.87 10.53 8.69
C LEU A 292 18.34 10.45 8.60
N LEU A 293 17.68 11.53 8.17
CA LEU A 293 16.23 11.57 7.97
C LEU A 293 15.92 11.76 6.49
N LEU A 294 15.03 10.92 5.96
CA LEU A 294 14.46 11.04 4.62
C LEU A 294 12.95 11.28 4.74
N VAL A 295 12.56 12.56 4.76
CA VAL A 295 11.17 12.99 4.95
C VAL A 295 10.59 13.37 3.59
N TRP A 296 9.31 13.08 3.34
CA TRP A 296 8.64 13.54 2.12
C TRP A 296 8.62 15.08 2.04
N ASP A 297 8.83 15.63 0.84
CA ASP A 297 8.76 17.07 0.55
C ASP A 297 7.36 17.44 0.04
N ASP A 298 6.53 18.00 0.91
CA ASP A 298 5.24 18.57 0.53
C ASP A 298 5.47 19.92 -0.16
N LYS A 299 5.43 19.90 -1.50
CA LYS A 299 5.62 21.10 -2.33
C LYS A 299 4.63 22.23 -2.06
N THR A 300 3.53 21.96 -1.35
CA THR A 300 2.55 22.97 -0.94
C THR A 300 2.92 23.68 0.36
N SER A 301 3.88 23.16 1.13
CA SER A 301 4.40 23.72 2.40
C SER A 301 5.43 24.84 2.21
N HIS A 302 5.79 25.21 0.97
CA HIS A 302 6.82 26.23 0.74
C HIS A 302 6.31 27.65 1.01
N SER A 303 6.93 28.32 1.97
CA SER A 303 6.75 29.76 2.23
C SER A 303 7.23 30.59 1.02
N LYS A 304 6.32 31.04 0.17
CA LYS A 304 6.60 32.11 -0.80
C LYS A 304 6.22 33.45 -0.16
N PHE A 305 7.17 34.39 -0.12
CA PHE A 305 6.96 35.80 0.28
C PHE A 305 6.36 36.02 1.69
N PHE A 306 7.05 35.58 2.75
CA PHE A 306 6.72 35.90 4.16
C PHE A 306 5.30 35.50 4.64
N ILE A 307 4.58 34.66 3.88
CA ILE A 307 3.34 34.02 4.28
C ILE A 307 3.64 32.54 4.52
N ASN A 308 3.45 32.07 5.76
CA ASN A 308 3.48 30.65 6.07
C ASN A 308 2.16 30.04 5.62
N THR A 309 2.17 29.26 4.54
CA THR A 309 1.08 28.35 4.21
C THR A 309 1.37 27.01 4.86
N ASN A 310 0.55 26.58 5.82
CA ASN A 310 0.54 25.18 6.24
C ASN A 310 0.22 24.34 4.98
N GLY A 311 1.02 23.31 4.71
CA GLY A 311 0.83 22.44 3.55
C GLY A 311 -0.60 21.89 3.51
N VAL A 312 -1.11 21.63 2.30
CA VAL A 312 -2.47 21.13 2.08
C VAL A 312 -2.67 19.75 2.74
N MET A 313 -1.58 19.04 3.00
CA MET A 313 -1.56 17.69 3.59
C MET A 313 -1.15 17.66 5.06
N ALA A 314 -1.10 18.80 5.76
CA ALA A 314 -0.81 18.90 7.20
C ALA A 314 0.47 18.15 7.65
N THR A 315 1.55 18.21 6.87
CA THR A 315 2.85 17.62 7.23
C THR A 315 3.76 18.62 7.95
N HIS A 316 4.74 18.12 8.70
CA HIS A 316 5.74 18.92 9.44
C HIS A 316 7.14 18.92 8.79
N ASP A 317 7.21 18.62 7.50
CA ASP A 317 8.44 18.39 6.75
C ASP A 317 9.42 19.58 6.79
N GLU A 318 8.97 20.79 6.41
CA GLU A 318 9.78 22.00 6.38
C GLU A 318 10.15 22.50 7.79
N GLU A 319 9.25 22.34 8.77
CA GLU A 319 9.53 22.68 10.18
C GLU A 319 10.65 21.79 10.74
N THR A 320 10.53 20.48 10.54
CA THR A 320 11.51 19.49 10.99
C THR A 320 12.85 19.67 10.30
N ARG A 321 12.89 19.96 8.99
CA ARG A 321 14.15 20.31 8.30
C ARG A 321 14.79 21.55 8.92
N LYS A 322 14.02 22.61 9.18
CA LYS A 322 14.54 23.85 9.78
C LYS A 322 15.12 23.59 11.18
N PHE A 323 14.48 22.75 11.98
CA PHE A 323 14.94 22.39 13.32
C PHE A 323 16.33 21.73 13.33
N PHE A 324 16.64 20.90 12.32
CA PHE A 324 17.93 20.20 12.22
C PHE A 324 19.03 20.95 11.46
N LYS A 325 18.71 22.07 10.77
CA LYS A 325 19.62 22.79 9.86
C LYS A 325 21.00 23.14 10.44
N HIS A 326 21.09 23.38 11.74
CA HIS A 326 22.32 23.76 12.44
C HIS A 326 22.81 22.68 13.42
N SER A 327 22.43 21.42 13.18
CA SER A 327 22.88 20.26 13.94
C SER A 327 23.67 19.29 13.06
N SER A 328 24.25 18.25 13.67
CA SER A 328 24.91 17.14 12.97
C SER A 328 23.92 16.13 12.35
N VAL A 329 22.63 16.24 12.66
CA VAL A 329 21.55 15.46 12.05
C VAL A 329 21.37 15.90 10.59
N THR A 330 21.38 14.96 9.65
CA THR A 330 21.16 15.25 8.23
C THR A 330 19.72 14.95 7.85
N CYS A 331 18.89 15.99 7.71
CA CYS A 331 17.51 15.87 7.26
C CYS A 331 17.36 16.28 5.79
N VAL A 332 16.91 15.34 4.96
CA VAL A 332 16.69 15.52 3.52
C VAL A 332 15.20 15.45 3.23
N LEU A 333 14.68 16.52 2.62
CA LEU A 333 13.36 16.53 2.02
C LEU A 333 13.44 15.85 0.65
N SER A 334 12.69 14.78 0.49
CA SER A 334 12.63 13.94 -0.71
C SER A 334 11.31 14.19 -1.41
N PRO A 335 11.28 15.00 -2.48
CA PRO A 335 10.10 15.12 -3.33
C PRO A 335 9.90 13.84 -4.15
N ARG A 336 8.63 13.47 -4.33
CA ARG A 336 8.28 12.41 -5.26
C ARG A 336 8.50 12.93 -6.68
N TYR A 337 9.52 12.42 -7.36
CA TYR A 337 9.76 12.70 -8.79
C TYR A 337 9.38 11.50 -9.63
N ALA A 338 8.63 11.74 -10.70
CA ALA A 338 8.53 10.75 -11.76
C ALA A 338 9.90 10.54 -12.40
N SER A 339 10.13 9.32 -12.87
CA SER A 339 11.30 9.02 -13.67
C SER A 339 11.37 9.96 -14.88
N SER A 340 12.57 10.46 -15.19
CA SER A 340 12.85 11.26 -16.39
C SER A 340 12.56 10.50 -17.70
N LYS A 341 12.27 9.20 -17.60
CA LYS A 341 11.90 8.32 -18.70
C LYS A 341 10.39 8.35 -19.03
N LEU A 342 9.58 9.07 -18.26
CA LEU A 342 8.15 9.31 -18.53
C LEU A 342 7.96 10.58 -19.38
N SER A 343 6.78 10.76 -20.00
CA SER A 343 6.44 12.00 -20.70
C SER A 343 6.35 13.19 -19.74
N ILE A 344 6.59 14.41 -20.22
CA ILE A 344 6.60 15.64 -19.39
C ILE A 344 5.29 15.80 -18.61
N PHE A 345 4.14 15.55 -19.26
CA PHE A 345 2.84 15.58 -18.59
C PHE A 345 2.75 14.60 -17.41
N LYS A 346 3.19 13.34 -17.61
CA LYS A 346 3.22 12.34 -16.52
C LYS A 346 4.22 12.71 -15.44
N GLN A 347 5.33 13.36 -15.79
CA GLN A 347 6.29 13.85 -14.81
C GLN A 347 5.67 14.90 -13.88
N GLN A 348 4.88 15.82 -14.43
CA GLN A 348 4.18 16.85 -13.68
C GLN A 348 3.07 16.26 -12.78
N VAL A 349 2.31 15.28 -13.27
CA VAL A 349 1.29 14.56 -12.49
C VAL A 349 1.92 13.85 -11.29
N VAL A 350 2.92 13.00 -11.50
CA VAL A 350 3.58 12.28 -10.39
C VAL A 350 4.24 13.23 -9.41
N GLY A 351 4.85 14.30 -9.92
CA GLY A 351 5.54 15.31 -9.11
C GLY A 351 4.62 16.17 -8.24
N THR A 352 3.32 16.16 -8.48
CA THR A 352 2.35 17.04 -7.80
C THR A 352 1.34 16.24 -6.96
N LEU A 353 1.06 14.99 -7.32
CA LEU A 353 -0.04 14.22 -6.71
C LEU A 353 0.38 13.08 -5.78
N PHE A 354 1.59 12.53 -5.91
CA PHE A 354 2.01 11.33 -5.19
C PHE A 354 3.07 11.63 -4.13
N THR A 355 3.16 10.76 -3.13
CA THR A 355 3.99 10.96 -1.93
C THR A 355 5.07 9.89 -1.77
N HIS A 356 5.98 10.12 -0.82
CA HIS A 356 6.75 9.04 -0.22
C HIS A 356 6.09 8.64 1.08
N HIS A 357 5.51 7.45 1.14
CA HIS A 357 4.60 7.05 2.22
C HIS A 357 5.17 5.95 3.15
N GLN A 358 6.41 5.51 2.90
CA GLN A 358 7.14 4.59 3.78
C GLN A 358 7.39 5.21 5.16
N LYS A 359 7.12 4.46 6.23
CA LYS A 359 7.51 4.79 7.61
C LYS A 359 8.53 3.77 8.09
N CYS A 360 9.74 4.22 8.39
CA CYS A 360 10.82 3.32 8.81
C CYS A 360 11.71 3.96 9.88
N VAL A 361 12.14 3.16 10.86
CA VAL A 361 13.26 3.48 11.75
C VAL A 361 14.27 2.34 11.65
N ILE A 362 15.52 2.65 11.35
CA ILE A 362 16.60 1.65 11.20
C ILE A 362 17.74 2.06 12.11
N VAL A 363 18.13 1.16 13.00
CA VAL A 363 19.16 1.41 14.01
C VAL A 363 20.08 0.20 14.12
N ASP A 364 21.29 0.43 14.64
CA ASP A 364 22.12 -0.68 15.13
C ASP A 364 21.80 -0.97 16.60
N THR A 365 21.56 -2.22 16.95
CA THR A 365 21.24 -2.72 18.30
C THR A 365 22.20 -3.82 18.73
N GLN A 366 22.19 -4.18 20.01
CA GLN A 366 22.98 -5.27 20.57
C GLN A 366 22.64 -6.62 19.91
N ALA A 367 23.68 -7.33 19.49
CA ALA A 367 23.60 -8.72 19.04
C ALA A 367 24.25 -9.64 20.08
N SER A 368 24.54 -10.89 19.72
CA SER A 368 25.23 -11.83 20.61
C SER A 368 26.67 -11.38 20.92
N GLY A 369 27.08 -11.52 22.19
CA GLY A 369 28.41 -11.13 22.66
C GLY A 369 28.61 -9.62 22.64
N ASN A 370 29.72 -9.15 22.06
CA ASN A 370 30.03 -7.71 21.91
C ASN A 370 29.68 -7.16 20.52
N ASN A 371 28.94 -7.93 19.72
CA ASN A 371 28.58 -7.55 18.37
C ASN A 371 27.27 -6.75 18.35
N ARG A 372 27.01 -6.12 17.21
CA ARG A 372 25.78 -5.39 16.92
C ARG A 372 25.12 -5.92 15.66
N LYS A 373 23.83 -5.69 15.52
CA LYS A 373 23.00 -6.06 14.37
C LYS A 373 22.19 -4.86 13.92
N ILE A 374 21.62 -4.92 12.72
CA ILE A 374 20.60 -3.96 12.30
C ILE A 374 19.23 -4.43 12.77
N THR A 375 18.49 -3.52 13.39
CA THR A 375 17.06 -3.69 13.72
C THR A 375 16.28 -2.63 12.95
N SER A 376 15.16 -3.04 12.35
CA SER A 376 14.31 -2.15 11.54
C SER A 376 12.88 -2.17 12.04
N PHE A 377 12.24 -1.01 12.07
CA PHE A 377 10.83 -0.83 12.38
C PHE A 377 10.13 -0.34 11.12
N ILE A 378 9.03 -1.00 10.73
CA ILE A 378 8.18 -0.58 9.61
C ILE A 378 6.69 -0.80 9.95
N GLY A 379 5.81 0.00 9.35
CA GLY A 379 4.37 -0.13 9.55
C GLY A 379 3.59 1.11 9.11
N GLY A 380 2.45 1.36 9.75
CA GLY A 380 1.59 2.53 9.49
C GLY A 380 1.94 3.76 10.31
N LEU A 381 2.56 3.61 11.49
CA LEU A 381 2.90 4.74 12.37
C LEU A 381 4.07 5.59 11.84
N ASP A 382 3.79 6.83 11.47
CA ASP A 382 4.80 7.90 11.34
C ASP A 382 5.20 8.41 12.73
N LEU A 383 6.44 8.88 12.88
CA LEU A 383 6.90 9.56 14.11
C LEU A 383 6.44 11.04 14.11
N CYS A 384 5.14 11.25 14.17
CA CYS A 384 4.50 12.57 14.16
C CYS A 384 3.28 12.66 15.09
N ASP A 385 2.70 13.85 15.18
CA ASP A 385 1.56 14.19 16.03
C ASP A 385 0.32 13.34 15.73
N GLY A 386 -0.47 13.09 16.78
CA GLY A 386 -1.72 12.32 16.73
C GLY A 386 -1.56 10.81 16.63
N ARG A 387 -0.34 10.28 16.49
CA ARG A 387 -0.08 8.83 16.30
C ARG A 387 0.14 8.06 17.59
N TYR A 388 0.46 8.74 18.69
CA TYR A 388 0.54 8.07 19.98
C TYR A 388 -0.88 7.76 20.46
N ASP A 389 -1.15 6.49 20.72
CA ASP A 389 -2.38 6.01 21.31
C ASP A 389 -2.15 4.66 22.00
N THR A 390 -3.17 4.23 22.73
CA THR A 390 -3.26 2.91 23.36
C THR A 390 -4.59 2.25 22.97
N PRO A 391 -4.75 0.92 23.21
CA PRO A 391 -6.00 0.20 22.94
C PRO A 391 -7.24 0.73 23.69
N GLU A 392 -7.08 1.64 24.66
CA GLU A 392 -8.22 2.32 25.29
C GLU A 392 -8.85 3.40 24.41
N HIS A 393 -8.08 3.95 23.46
CA HIS A 393 -8.50 4.98 22.51
C HIS A 393 -9.29 6.14 23.15
N ARG A 394 -8.70 6.73 24.20
CA ARG A 394 -9.31 7.77 25.05
C ARG A 394 -9.73 8.99 24.21
N LEU A 395 -10.98 9.44 24.33
CA LEU A 395 -11.55 10.58 23.59
C LEU A 395 -11.38 11.92 24.33
N PHE A 396 -11.55 11.89 25.66
CA PHE A 396 -11.65 13.05 26.55
C PHE A 396 -10.75 12.93 27.78
N ARG A 397 -10.36 11.71 28.19
CA ARG A 397 -9.40 11.50 29.29
C ARG A 397 -7.98 11.88 28.87
N ASP A 398 -7.21 12.40 29.83
CA ASP A 398 -5.77 12.69 29.72
C ASP A 398 -5.35 13.67 28.61
N LEU A 399 -6.28 14.53 28.16
CA LEU A 399 -6.00 15.55 27.14
C LEU A 399 -4.97 16.61 27.59
N ASP A 400 -4.88 16.86 28.89
CA ASP A 400 -3.98 17.80 29.55
C ASP A 400 -2.73 17.14 30.14
N THR A 401 -2.57 15.82 29.98
CA THR A 401 -1.42 15.05 30.45
C THR A 401 -0.77 14.25 29.32
N VAL A 402 -1.29 13.06 28.99
CA VAL A 402 -0.73 12.14 27.98
C VAL A 402 -0.81 12.74 26.57
N TYR A 403 -1.87 13.47 26.26
CA TYR A 403 -2.08 14.09 24.96
C TYR A 403 -1.82 15.61 24.97
N GLU A 404 -1.17 16.12 26.02
CA GLU A 404 -0.82 17.53 26.11
C GLU A 404 0.07 17.92 24.91
N ASN A 405 -0.34 18.94 24.16
CA ASN A 405 0.31 19.40 22.93
C ASN A 405 0.30 18.39 21.77
N ASP A 406 -0.55 17.36 21.84
CA ASP A 406 -0.73 16.33 20.80
C ASP A 406 -2.21 16.03 20.53
N TYR A 407 -3.08 17.03 20.70
CA TYR A 407 -4.47 16.93 20.33
C TYR A 407 -4.61 16.95 18.80
N HIS A 408 -5.07 15.85 18.23
CA HIS A 408 -5.28 15.68 16.79
C HIS A 408 -6.74 15.38 16.49
N ASN A 409 -7.39 16.22 15.66
CA ASN A 409 -8.67 15.91 15.04
C ASN A 409 -8.91 16.82 13.82
N PRO A 410 -8.66 16.33 12.59
CA PRO A 410 -8.82 17.12 11.36
C PRO A 410 -10.25 17.11 10.81
N THR A 411 -11.21 16.47 11.49
CA THR A 411 -12.62 16.45 11.08
C THR A 411 -13.29 17.80 11.31
N PHE A 412 -12.91 18.49 12.39
CA PHE A 412 -13.51 19.75 12.79
C PHE A 412 -12.64 20.94 12.40
N SER A 413 -13.27 22.09 12.16
CA SER A 413 -12.56 23.35 11.95
C SER A 413 -11.84 23.80 13.22
N ALA A 414 -10.75 24.55 13.06
CA ALA A 414 -10.04 25.18 14.19
C ALA A 414 -11.00 26.02 15.06
N GLY A 415 -10.91 25.88 16.38
CA GLY A 415 -11.79 26.55 17.35
C GLY A 415 -13.07 25.77 17.71
N THR A 416 -13.34 24.64 17.06
CA THR A 416 -14.41 23.73 17.48
C THR A 416 -13.90 22.78 18.56
N LYS A 417 -14.58 22.75 19.71
CA LYS A 417 -14.31 21.78 20.77
C LYS A 417 -14.94 20.44 20.39
N GLY A 418 -14.13 19.40 20.34
CA GLY A 418 -14.52 18.04 20.01
C GLY A 418 -13.74 17.02 20.83
N PRO A 419 -14.07 15.73 20.70
CA PRO A 419 -13.16 14.66 21.13
C PRO A 419 -11.89 14.71 20.28
N ARG A 420 -10.75 14.29 20.83
CA ARG A 420 -9.61 13.96 19.97
C ARG A 420 -10.01 12.81 19.05
N GLN A 421 -9.31 12.64 17.93
CA GLN A 421 -9.47 11.47 17.09
C GLN A 421 -8.47 10.40 17.56
N PRO A 422 -8.92 9.27 18.14
CA PRO A 422 -8.05 8.15 18.43
C PRO A 422 -7.46 7.54 17.16
N TRP A 423 -6.33 6.87 17.31
CA TRP A 423 -5.48 6.40 16.22
C TRP A 423 -5.14 4.94 16.44
N HIS A 424 -5.88 4.06 15.78
CA HIS A 424 -5.59 2.63 15.73
C HIS A 424 -4.66 2.31 14.57
N ASP A 425 -3.52 1.67 14.86
CA ASP A 425 -2.52 1.38 13.82
C ASP A 425 -1.66 0.16 14.14
N LEU A 426 -0.95 -0.33 13.12
CA LEU A 426 -0.12 -1.52 13.19
C LEU A 426 1.33 -1.20 12.82
N HIS A 427 2.28 -1.75 13.56
CA HIS A 427 3.71 -1.61 13.30
C HIS A 427 4.44 -2.93 13.58
N CYS A 428 5.68 -3.06 13.12
CA CYS A 428 6.50 -4.21 13.47
C CYS A 428 7.97 -3.84 13.64
N LYS A 429 8.68 -4.65 14.45
CA LYS A 429 10.14 -4.68 14.56
C LYS A 429 10.63 -5.95 13.85
N ILE A 430 11.66 -5.79 13.02
CA ILE A 430 12.28 -6.84 12.23
C ILE A 430 13.75 -6.94 12.63
N GLU A 431 14.16 -8.15 12.99
CA GLU A 431 15.55 -8.50 13.32
C GLU A 431 16.04 -9.69 12.50
N GLY A 432 17.35 -9.78 12.30
CA GLY A 432 17.98 -10.78 11.44
C GLY A 432 18.11 -10.31 9.99
N PRO A 433 18.29 -11.22 9.02
CA PRO A 433 18.71 -10.83 7.69
C PRO A 433 17.75 -9.90 6.94
N ALA A 434 16.42 -9.99 7.20
CA ALA A 434 15.43 -9.12 6.57
C ALA A 434 15.56 -7.63 6.95
N ALA A 435 16.14 -7.32 8.12
CA ALA A 435 16.40 -5.93 8.51
C ALA A 435 17.40 -5.23 7.56
N TYR A 436 18.30 -6.00 6.95
CA TYR A 436 19.25 -5.49 5.95
C TYR A 436 18.60 -5.17 4.60
N ASP A 437 17.48 -5.81 4.27
CA ASP A 437 16.70 -5.47 3.07
C ASP A 437 15.99 -4.12 3.24
N VAL A 438 15.47 -3.83 4.45
CA VAL A 438 14.92 -2.51 4.81
C VAL A 438 16.01 -1.44 4.76
N LEU A 439 17.21 -1.72 5.30
CA LEU A 439 18.37 -0.84 5.16
C LEU A 439 18.76 -0.61 3.70
N THR A 440 18.80 -1.67 2.88
CA THR A 440 19.10 -1.56 1.45
C THR A 440 18.10 -0.65 0.75
N ASN A 441 16.81 -0.76 1.07
CA ASN A 441 15.79 0.15 0.56
C ASN A 441 16.08 1.62 0.94
N PHE A 442 16.42 1.90 2.20
CA PHE A 442 16.82 3.23 2.65
C PHE A 442 18.00 3.77 1.85
N GLU A 443 19.09 3.01 1.74
CA GLU A 443 20.29 3.45 1.05
C GLU A 443 20.06 3.73 -0.44
N GLN A 444 19.26 2.88 -1.11
CA GLN A 444 18.90 3.06 -2.51
C GLN A 444 18.14 4.39 -2.73
N ARG A 445 17.22 4.73 -1.81
CA ARG A 445 16.47 5.99 -1.84
C ARG A 445 17.33 7.19 -1.46
N TRP A 446 18.15 7.07 -0.43
CA TRP A 446 19.08 8.11 0.01
C TRP A 446 19.99 8.57 -1.13
N ARG A 447 20.66 7.62 -1.78
CA ARG A 447 21.54 7.89 -2.94
C ARG A 447 20.81 8.54 -4.13
N LYS A 448 19.48 8.39 -4.22
CA LYS A 448 18.67 9.06 -5.24
C LYS A 448 18.35 10.49 -4.85
N ALA A 449 17.92 10.70 -3.60
CA ALA A 449 17.53 12.01 -3.08
C ALA A 449 18.70 13.00 -3.03
N THR A 450 19.92 12.55 -2.69
CA THR A 450 21.10 13.42 -2.53
C THR A 450 21.83 13.78 -3.83
N LYS A 451 21.50 13.14 -4.96
CA LYS A 451 22.21 13.26 -6.24
C LYS A 451 22.33 14.71 -6.76
N TRP A 452 21.33 15.55 -6.55
CA TRP A 452 21.35 16.94 -7.03
C TRP A 452 22.14 17.89 -6.12
N SER A 453 22.21 17.57 -4.82
CA SER A 453 23.06 18.29 -3.86
C SER A 453 24.54 18.19 -4.27
N GLU A 454 24.98 16.99 -4.67
CA GLU A 454 26.34 16.71 -5.16
C GLU A 454 26.70 17.52 -6.42
N LEU A 455 25.77 17.66 -7.37
CA LEU A 455 26.01 18.41 -8.61
C LEU A 455 26.07 19.92 -8.38
N SER A 456 25.24 20.44 -7.48
CA SER A 456 25.24 21.87 -7.11
C SER A 456 26.52 22.29 -6.38
N GLN A 457 27.15 21.38 -5.64
CA GLN A 457 28.39 21.61 -4.92
C GLN A 457 29.63 21.55 -5.81
N ARG A 458 29.59 20.89 -6.98
CA ARG A 458 30.70 20.91 -7.96
C ARG A 458 31.01 22.31 -8.51
N PHE A 459 30.08 23.27 -8.37
CA PHE A 459 30.30 24.68 -8.72
C PHE A 459 30.76 25.55 -7.54
N LYS A 460 30.82 25.01 -6.32
CA LYS A 460 31.42 25.67 -5.15
C LYS A 460 32.75 24.99 -4.82
N ARG A 461 33.87 25.68 -5.04
CA ARG A 461 35.22 25.21 -4.67
C ARG A 461 35.40 25.15 -3.14
N VAL A 462 34.73 24.25 -2.43
CA VAL A 462 35.06 23.83 -1.06
C VAL A 462 34.61 22.37 -0.82
N SER A 463 35.59 21.55 -0.41
CA SER A 463 35.66 20.15 0.05
C SER A 463 34.40 19.25 0.27
N HIS A 464 34.38 18.13 -0.47
CA HIS A 464 34.29 16.70 -0.05
C HIS A 464 33.20 16.11 0.88
N TRP A 465 32.20 16.83 1.40
CA TRP A 465 31.45 16.33 2.58
C TRP A 465 30.22 15.42 2.39
N HIS A 466 29.75 15.07 1.18
CA HIS A 466 28.43 14.38 1.03
C HIS A 466 28.45 12.94 0.51
N ASP A 467 29.55 12.46 -0.10
CA ASP A 467 29.66 11.06 -0.57
C ASP A 467 29.84 10.05 0.60
N ASP A 468 30.04 10.52 1.84
CA ASP A 468 30.38 9.74 3.03
C ASP A 468 29.28 9.71 4.11
N ALA A 469 28.05 10.12 3.77
CA ALA A 469 26.95 10.19 4.73
C ALA A 469 26.44 8.81 5.18
N LEU A 470 26.41 7.84 4.26
CA LEU A 470 26.00 6.47 4.56
C LEU A 470 27.18 5.69 5.15
N ILE A 471 26.98 5.12 6.35
CA ILE A 471 27.96 4.21 6.96
C ILE A 471 28.06 2.94 6.12
N LYS A 472 29.29 2.55 5.78
CA LYS A 472 29.63 1.27 5.17
C LYS A 472 29.74 0.20 6.26
N ILE A 473 28.59 -0.30 6.69
CA ILE A 473 28.48 -1.23 7.82
C ILE A 473 29.32 -2.51 7.61
N GLU A 474 29.52 -2.94 6.37
CA GLU A 474 30.32 -4.10 6.00
C GLU A 474 31.82 -3.94 6.32
N ARG A 475 32.26 -2.71 6.65
CA ARG A 475 33.63 -2.40 7.08
C ARG A 475 33.80 -2.39 8.59
N ILE A 476 32.72 -2.50 9.36
CA ILE A 476 32.73 -2.48 10.82
C ILE A 476 32.63 -3.94 11.29
N SER A 477 33.75 -4.52 11.71
CA SER A 477 33.85 -5.97 11.96
C SER A 477 32.96 -6.50 13.07
N TRP A 478 32.47 -5.64 13.97
CA TRP A 478 31.57 -6.00 15.06
C TRP A 478 30.09 -5.70 14.75
N ILE A 479 29.74 -5.26 13.53
CA ILE A 479 28.35 -5.24 13.05
C ILE A 479 28.14 -6.46 12.14
N LEU A 480 27.32 -7.41 12.58
CA LEU A 480 27.06 -8.67 11.90
C LEU A 480 26.23 -8.45 10.64
N SER A 481 26.89 -8.15 9.52
CA SER A 481 26.24 -7.69 8.29
C SER A 481 26.63 -8.54 7.07
N PRO A 482 25.73 -8.63 6.07
CA PRO A 482 26.06 -9.25 4.80
C PRO A 482 27.26 -8.56 4.12
N SER A 483 28.13 -9.35 3.50
CA SER A 483 29.30 -8.86 2.78
C SER A 483 29.70 -9.81 1.66
N LYS A 484 30.79 -9.52 0.93
CA LYS A 484 31.29 -10.44 -0.10
C LYS A 484 31.70 -11.81 0.45
N SER A 485 32.09 -11.88 1.73
CA SER A 485 32.49 -13.11 2.41
C SER A 485 31.39 -13.71 3.29
N ILE A 486 30.33 -12.95 3.58
CA ILE A 486 29.21 -13.37 4.43
C ILE A 486 27.93 -13.23 3.62
N PRO A 487 27.40 -14.32 3.05
CA PRO A 487 26.13 -14.34 2.35
C PRO A 487 24.97 -13.85 3.22
N ASN A 488 23.85 -13.46 2.59
CA ASN A 488 22.67 -12.99 3.33
C ASN A 488 21.97 -14.08 4.15
N ASP A 489 22.22 -15.35 3.83
CA ASP A 489 21.70 -16.54 4.50
C ASP A 489 22.72 -17.15 5.48
N ASP A 490 23.82 -16.44 5.75
CA ASP A 490 24.82 -16.90 6.70
C ASP A 490 24.24 -16.95 8.13
N PRO A 491 24.37 -18.09 8.85
CA PRO A 491 23.87 -18.23 10.22
C PRO A 491 24.39 -17.18 11.20
N ILE A 492 25.52 -16.52 10.93
CA ILE A 492 26.04 -15.45 11.79
C ILE A 492 25.15 -14.21 11.84
N ILE A 493 24.32 -13.98 10.82
CA ILE A 493 23.41 -12.84 10.74
C ILE A 493 22.03 -13.20 11.34
N CYS A 494 21.72 -14.49 11.44
CA CYS A 494 20.49 -14.99 12.03
C CYS A 494 20.42 -14.68 13.53
N VAL A 495 19.23 -14.28 13.99
CA VAL A 495 18.94 -14.05 15.41
C VAL A 495 18.34 -15.27 16.10
N SER A 496 17.80 -16.21 15.31
CA SER A 496 17.24 -17.48 15.75
C SER A 496 17.76 -18.61 14.85
N LYS A 497 17.79 -19.83 15.39
CA LYS A 497 18.16 -21.02 14.61
C LYS A 497 16.92 -21.57 13.90
N GLU A 498 17.11 -22.31 12.82
CA GLU A 498 15.99 -22.86 12.05
C GLU A 498 15.13 -23.86 12.85
N ASP A 499 15.71 -24.56 13.82
CA ASP A 499 15.03 -25.49 14.72
C ASP A 499 14.36 -24.82 15.93
N ASP A 500 14.56 -23.52 16.12
CA ASP A 500 13.88 -22.73 17.17
C ASP A 500 12.40 -22.54 16.79
N PRO A 501 11.44 -22.96 17.64
CA PRO A 501 10.01 -22.73 17.41
C PRO A 501 9.64 -21.25 17.19
N GLU A 502 10.37 -20.32 17.81
CA GLU A 502 10.12 -18.88 17.68
C GLU A 502 10.82 -18.23 16.47
N ASN A 503 11.48 -19.02 15.62
CA ASN A 503 12.07 -18.52 14.39
C ASN A 503 11.01 -17.89 13.48
N TRP A 504 11.42 -16.88 12.72
CA TRP A 504 10.60 -16.24 11.70
C TRP A 504 11.26 -16.29 10.33
N HIS A 505 10.43 -16.59 9.32
CA HIS A 505 10.77 -16.36 7.92
C HIS A 505 10.10 -15.06 7.50
N VAL A 506 10.87 -14.11 6.99
CA VAL A 506 10.44 -12.73 6.72
C VAL A 506 10.84 -12.31 5.32
N GLN A 507 9.94 -11.68 4.59
CA GLN A 507 10.19 -11.16 3.26
C GLN A 507 9.75 -9.70 3.16
N VAL A 508 10.63 -8.85 2.61
CA VAL A 508 10.35 -7.41 2.44
C VAL A 508 9.74 -7.17 1.07
N PHE A 509 8.69 -6.35 1.03
CA PHE A 509 7.98 -5.98 -0.19
C PHE A 509 7.91 -4.46 -0.36
N ARG A 510 7.82 -3.99 -1.60
CA ARG A 510 7.69 -2.55 -1.89
C ARG A 510 6.72 -2.25 -3.02
N SER A 511 6.25 -1.01 -2.99
CA SER A 511 5.75 -0.29 -4.15
C SER A 511 6.73 0.84 -4.41
N ILE A 512 7.57 0.73 -5.44
CA ILE A 512 8.57 1.77 -5.75
C ILE A 512 9.02 1.69 -7.21
N ASP A 513 9.44 2.81 -7.78
CA ASP A 513 9.97 2.84 -9.14
C ASP A 513 11.38 3.44 -9.24
N SER A 514 12.02 3.24 -10.40
CA SER A 514 13.34 3.80 -10.72
C SER A 514 13.44 5.34 -10.64
N GLY A 515 12.31 6.04 -10.53
CA GLY A 515 12.25 7.47 -10.23
C GLY A 515 12.65 7.79 -8.79
N SER A 516 12.32 6.90 -7.84
CA SER A 516 12.48 7.11 -6.40
C SER A 516 13.74 6.50 -5.77
N LEU A 517 14.51 5.71 -6.53
CA LEU A 517 15.72 5.08 -6.01
C LEU A 517 16.86 5.01 -7.03
N LYS A 518 18.07 4.67 -6.53
CA LYS A 518 19.27 4.34 -7.32
C LYS A 518 19.64 2.89 -7.04
N GLY A 519 19.90 2.11 -8.09
CA GLY A 519 20.30 0.70 -7.96
C GLY A 519 19.53 -0.24 -8.88
N PHE A 520 18.33 0.17 -9.34
CA PHE A 520 17.58 -0.64 -10.30
C PHE A 520 18.32 -0.82 -11.63
N PRO A 521 18.15 -2.00 -12.26
CA PRO A 521 18.77 -2.34 -13.53
C PRO A 521 18.36 -1.37 -14.64
N LYS A 522 19.22 -1.29 -15.66
CA LYS A 522 18.99 -0.41 -16.82
C LYS A 522 18.30 -1.12 -17.98
N THR A 523 18.45 -2.44 -18.08
CA THR A 523 17.89 -3.27 -19.15
C THR A 523 16.63 -3.99 -18.64
N ALA A 524 15.71 -4.33 -19.55
CA ALA A 524 14.49 -5.06 -19.21
C ALA A 524 14.80 -6.51 -18.76
N TYR A 525 15.78 -7.14 -19.40
CA TYR A 525 16.22 -8.50 -19.05
C TYR A 525 16.75 -8.57 -17.61
N ASP A 526 17.62 -7.63 -17.22
CA ASP A 526 18.15 -7.59 -15.84
C ASP A 526 17.05 -7.24 -14.82
N ALA A 527 16.03 -6.47 -15.22
CA ALA A 527 14.88 -6.15 -14.38
C ALA A 527 14.00 -7.39 -14.15
N GLU A 528 13.69 -8.12 -15.22
CA GLU A 528 12.95 -9.37 -15.16
C GLU A 528 13.69 -10.42 -14.31
N ALA A 529 15.02 -10.53 -14.46
CA ALA A 529 15.86 -11.41 -13.63
C ALA A 529 15.87 -11.03 -12.13
N GLN A 530 15.43 -9.82 -11.79
CA GLN A 530 15.25 -9.34 -10.41
C GLN A 530 13.76 -9.23 -10.02
N ASN A 531 12.87 -9.87 -10.79
CA ASN A 531 11.42 -9.86 -10.60
C ASN A 531 10.78 -8.46 -10.61
N LEU A 532 11.36 -7.53 -11.36
CA LEU A 532 10.86 -6.16 -11.54
C LEU A 532 10.07 -6.04 -12.84
N VAL A 533 9.01 -5.23 -12.82
CA VAL A 533 8.21 -4.95 -14.01
C VAL A 533 8.81 -3.78 -14.78
N CYS A 534 9.06 -3.97 -16.07
CA CYS A 534 9.39 -2.89 -16.99
C CYS A 534 8.15 -2.44 -17.77
N ALA A 535 7.67 -1.23 -17.50
CA ALA A 535 6.55 -0.64 -18.24
C ALA A 535 7.04 0.58 -19.04
N LYS A 536 7.00 0.49 -20.38
CA LYS A 536 7.66 1.43 -21.31
C LYS A 536 9.18 1.51 -21.04
N ASN A 537 9.57 2.46 -20.20
CA ASN A 537 10.96 2.73 -19.83
C ASN A 537 11.14 2.80 -18.30
N LEU A 538 10.07 2.60 -17.53
CA LEU A 538 10.08 2.67 -16.07
C LEU A 538 10.23 1.25 -15.50
N VAL A 539 11.24 1.06 -14.65
CA VAL A 539 11.36 -0.15 -13.82
C VAL A 539 10.57 0.08 -12.54
N ILE A 540 9.67 -0.84 -12.22
CA ILE A 540 8.69 -0.78 -11.14
C ILE A 540 8.80 -2.06 -10.31
N ASP A 541 8.88 -1.88 -9.00
CA ASP A 541 8.64 -2.91 -7.99
C ASP A 541 7.20 -2.75 -7.50
N LYS A 542 6.40 -3.80 -7.67
CA LYS A 542 5.00 -3.88 -7.23
C LYS A 542 4.78 -5.09 -6.32
N SER A 543 5.84 -5.54 -5.64
CA SER A 543 5.82 -6.80 -4.90
C SER A 543 4.84 -6.80 -3.73
N ILE A 544 4.40 -5.63 -3.22
CA ILE A 544 3.32 -5.57 -2.22
C ILE A 544 2.02 -6.12 -2.79
N GLN A 545 1.60 -5.66 -3.98
CA GLN A 545 0.39 -6.17 -4.61
C GLN A 545 0.52 -7.68 -4.87
N THR A 546 1.69 -8.14 -5.35
CA THR A 546 1.98 -9.57 -5.55
C THR A 546 1.83 -10.36 -4.25
N ALA A 547 2.36 -9.85 -3.13
CA ALA A 547 2.27 -10.51 -1.83
C ALA A 547 0.83 -10.63 -1.33
N TYR A 548 0.01 -9.57 -1.44
CA TYR A 548 -1.41 -9.63 -1.11
C TYR A 548 -2.14 -10.66 -1.97
N ILE A 549 -1.93 -10.66 -3.30
CA ILE A 549 -2.55 -11.64 -4.21
C ILE A 549 -2.19 -13.07 -3.79
N HIS A 550 -0.90 -13.35 -3.56
CA HIS A 550 -0.45 -14.68 -3.16
C HIS A 550 -1.05 -15.12 -1.83
N ALA A 551 -1.10 -14.23 -0.84
CA ALA A 551 -1.67 -14.54 0.47
C ALA A 551 -3.18 -14.83 0.38
N ILE A 552 -3.93 -14.01 -0.34
CA ILE A 552 -5.37 -14.22 -0.56
C ILE A 552 -5.63 -15.52 -1.32
N ARG A 553 -4.90 -15.77 -2.41
CA ARG A 553 -5.07 -17.00 -3.20
C ARG A 553 -4.68 -18.25 -2.43
N SER A 554 -3.75 -18.14 -1.48
CA SER A 554 -3.32 -19.27 -0.64
C SER A 554 -4.24 -19.53 0.55
N ALA A 555 -5.07 -18.55 0.95
CA ALA A 555 -5.94 -18.63 2.10
C ALA A 555 -6.91 -19.83 2.04
N GLN A 556 -7.01 -20.55 3.15
CA GLN A 556 -7.81 -21.76 3.30
C GLN A 556 -8.96 -21.64 4.29
N HIS A 557 -8.81 -20.85 5.36
CA HIS A 557 -9.71 -20.77 6.51
C HIS A 557 -10.34 -19.38 6.61
N PHE A 558 -9.55 -18.33 6.79
CA PHE A 558 -10.07 -16.98 6.92
C PHE A 558 -9.03 -15.92 6.57
N ILE A 559 -9.52 -14.70 6.35
CA ILE A 559 -8.68 -13.52 6.16
C ILE A 559 -9.19 -12.41 7.08
N TYR A 560 -8.28 -11.79 7.84
CA TYR A 560 -8.55 -10.61 8.64
C TYR A 560 -7.73 -9.44 8.11
N ILE A 561 -8.37 -8.32 7.77
CA ILE A 561 -7.75 -7.13 7.20
C ILE A 561 -8.09 -5.94 8.05
N GLU A 562 -7.08 -5.14 8.38
CA GLU A 562 -7.27 -3.78 8.87
C GLU A 562 -6.59 -2.81 7.90
N ASN A 563 -7.36 -1.87 7.34
CA ASN A 563 -6.81 -0.95 6.35
C ASN A 563 -7.47 0.43 6.38
N GLN A 564 -6.68 1.49 6.21
CA GLN A 564 -7.21 2.86 6.08
C GLN A 564 -8.11 3.05 4.86
N TYR A 565 -7.84 2.34 3.76
CA TYR A 565 -8.65 2.41 2.55
C TYR A 565 -8.96 1.01 2.05
N PHE A 566 -10.15 0.84 1.48
CA PHE A 566 -10.53 -0.40 0.82
C PHE A 566 -11.27 -0.10 -0.48
N LEU A 567 -10.51 0.07 -1.57
CA LEU A 567 -11.07 0.33 -2.89
C LEU A 567 -10.15 -0.20 -4.00
N GLY A 568 -10.75 -0.72 -5.07
CA GLY A 568 -9.99 -1.30 -6.16
C GLY A 568 -10.80 -2.21 -7.06
N SER A 569 -10.11 -2.79 -8.04
CA SER A 569 -10.69 -3.61 -9.10
C SER A 569 -11.78 -2.87 -9.89
N SER A 570 -11.54 -1.58 -10.19
CA SER A 570 -12.57 -0.71 -10.76
C SER A 570 -13.15 -1.21 -12.07
N TYR A 571 -12.37 -1.96 -12.87
CA TYR A 571 -12.81 -2.59 -14.11
C TYR A 571 -14.05 -3.47 -13.96
N ALA A 572 -14.38 -3.92 -12.74
CA ALA A 572 -15.55 -4.72 -12.43
C ALA A 572 -16.60 -4.01 -11.55
N TRP A 573 -16.41 -2.72 -11.22
CA TRP A 573 -17.45 -1.95 -10.54
C TRP A 573 -18.74 -1.87 -11.36
N PRO A 574 -19.91 -1.78 -10.70
CA PRO A 574 -21.18 -1.66 -11.41
C PRO A 574 -21.25 -0.36 -12.21
N ASP A 575 -20.73 0.74 -11.66
CA ASP A 575 -20.57 2.03 -12.35
C ASP A 575 -19.09 2.47 -12.36
N TYR A 576 -18.70 3.33 -13.32
CA TYR A 576 -17.36 3.94 -13.40
C TYR A 576 -16.19 2.96 -13.56
N LYS A 577 -16.31 2.01 -14.49
CA LYS A 577 -15.29 0.96 -14.72
C LYS A 577 -13.90 1.49 -15.10
N ASP A 578 -13.86 2.67 -15.72
CA ASP A 578 -12.63 3.30 -16.22
C ASP A 578 -11.89 4.19 -15.20
N ALA A 579 -12.24 4.13 -13.91
CA ALA A 579 -11.60 4.94 -12.86
C ALA A 579 -10.08 4.66 -12.68
N GLY A 580 -9.58 3.54 -13.25
CA GLY A 580 -8.17 3.19 -13.26
C GLY A 580 -7.62 2.73 -11.91
N ALA A 581 -8.48 2.20 -11.04
CA ALA A 581 -8.12 1.55 -9.79
C ALA A 581 -7.95 0.03 -9.99
N ASP A 582 -7.00 -0.33 -10.85
CA ASP A 582 -6.86 -1.68 -11.41
C ASP A 582 -6.22 -2.72 -10.46
N ASN A 583 -5.96 -2.39 -9.19
CA ASN A 583 -5.44 -3.35 -8.23
C ASN A 583 -6.44 -4.51 -8.03
N LEU A 584 -5.92 -5.72 -7.80
CA LEU A 584 -6.72 -6.94 -7.83
C LEU A 584 -7.31 -7.33 -6.46
N ILE A 585 -6.99 -6.61 -5.39
CA ILE A 585 -7.19 -7.10 -4.02
C ILE A 585 -8.67 -7.36 -3.71
N PRO A 586 -9.61 -6.42 -3.97
CA PRO A 586 -11.02 -6.68 -3.74
C PRO A 586 -11.59 -7.83 -4.59
N MET A 587 -11.18 -7.93 -5.86
CA MET A 587 -11.63 -9.01 -6.73
C MET A 587 -11.09 -10.39 -6.31
N GLU A 588 -9.82 -10.48 -5.93
CA GLU A 588 -9.21 -11.73 -5.45
C GLU A 588 -9.93 -12.24 -4.19
N LEU A 589 -10.33 -11.35 -3.27
CA LEU A 589 -11.11 -11.71 -2.09
C LEU A 589 -12.50 -12.25 -2.47
N ALA A 590 -13.22 -11.55 -3.35
CA ALA A 590 -14.54 -11.98 -3.80
C ALA A 590 -14.49 -13.34 -4.52
N LEU A 591 -13.53 -13.54 -5.42
CA LEU A 591 -13.33 -14.80 -6.14
C LEU A 591 -12.84 -15.92 -5.22
N LYS A 592 -12.01 -15.63 -4.22
CA LYS A 592 -11.63 -16.59 -3.18
C LYS A 592 -12.86 -17.07 -2.42
N ILE A 593 -13.71 -16.17 -1.94
CA ILE A 593 -14.96 -16.53 -1.26
C ILE A 593 -15.86 -17.37 -2.19
N ALA A 594 -16.06 -16.92 -3.43
CA ALA A 594 -16.85 -17.65 -4.41
C ALA A 594 -16.31 -19.08 -4.64
N SER A 595 -14.99 -19.25 -4.73
CA SER A 595 -14.38 -20.58 -4.86
C SER A 595 -14.65 -21.48 -3.65
N LYS A 596 -14.68 -20.91 -2.44
CA LYS A 596 -14.96 -21.64 -1.19
C LYS A 596 -16.43 -22.03 -1.07
N ILE A 597 -17.33 -21.14 -1.47
CA ILE A 597 -18.77 -21.41 -1.61
C ILE A 597 -18.99 -22.57 -2.58
N ARG A 598 -18.39 -22.51 -3.78
CA ARG A 598 -18.47 -23.57 -4.78
C ARG A 598 -17.96 -24.91 -4.26
N ALA A 599 -16.86 -24.88 -3.51
CA ALA A 599 -16.28 -26.05 -2.87
C ALA A 599 -17.02 -26.49 -1.59
N LYS A 600 -18.06 -25.76 -1.15
CA LYS A 600 -18.79 -25.97 0.11
C LYS A 600 -17.87 -26.06 1.33
N LYS A 601 -16.83 -25.22 1.34
CA LYS A 601 -15.88 -25.10 2.45
C LYS A 601 -16.19 -23.85 3.26
N LYS A 602 -16.04 -23.96 4.58
CA LYS A 602 -16.10 -22.80 5.49
C LYS A 602 -14.99 -21.83 5.13
N PHE A 603 -15.32 -20.55 5.09
CA PHE A 603 -14.37 -19.47 4.86
C PHE A 603 -14.99 -18.14 5.26
N ALA A 604 -14.23 -17.28 5.94
CA ALA A 604 -14.70 -15.96 6.34
C ALA A 604 -13.65 -14.88 6.06
N VAL A 605 -14.12 -13.68 5.72
CA VAL A 605 -13.31 -12.49 5.51
C VAL A 605 -13.86 -11.36 6.35
N TYR A 606 -12.98 -10.78 7.16
CA TYR A 606 -13.27 -9.71 8.11
C TYR A 606 -12.42 -8.49 7.75
N ILE A 607 -13.07 -7.35 7.50
CA ILE A 607 -12.38 -6.13 7.05
C ILE A 607 -12.74 -4.99 7.99
N VAL A 608 -11.74 -4.44 8.68
CA VAL A 608 -11.87 -3.25 9.53
C VAL A 608 -11.28 -2.06 8.79
N ILE A 609 -12.09 -1.03 8.59
CA ILE A 609 -11.76 0.21 7.89
C ILE A 609 -12.19 1.40 8.73
N PRO A 610 -11.66 2.62 8.53
CA PRO A 610 -12.13 3.76 9.30
C PRO A 610 -13.58 4.06 8.92
N MET A 611 -14.35 4.64 9.86
CA MET A 611 -15.74 5.00 9.58
C MET A 611 -15.85 5.95 8.39
N TRP A 612 -14.89 6.87 8.26
CA TRP A 612 -14.60 7.62 7.05
C TRP A 612 -13.08 7.91 6.95
N PRO A 613 -12.53 8.13 5.74
CA PRO A 613 -11.17 8.63 5.57
C PRO A 613 -10.92 9.96 6.28
N GLU A 614 -9.72 10.17 6.83
CA GLU A 614 -9.37 11.36 7.61
C GLU A 614 -9.72 12.69 6.89
N GLY A 615 -10.25 13.63 7.68
CA GLY A 615 -10.77 14.91 7.21
C GLY A 615 -12.28 15.03 7.40
N ALA A 616 -12.85 16.16 6.97
CA ALA A 616 -14.28 16.40 7.08
C ALA A 616 -15.06 15.42 6.16
N PRO A 617 -16.01 14.62 6.69
CA PRO A 617 -16.77 13.63 5.91
C PRO A 617 -17.55 14.21 4.74
N SER A 618 -17.97 15.46 4.85
CA SER A 618 -18.72 16.20 3.82
C SER A 618 -17.83 16.81 2.73
N SER A 619 -16.50 16.74 2.88
CA SER A 619 -15.57 17.25 1.88
C SER A 619 -15.62 16.43 0.58
N ALA A 620 -15.27 17.07 -0.54
CA ALA A 620 -15.32 16.43 -1.85
C ALA A 620 -14.40 15.19 -1.94
N SER A 621 -13.19 15.27 -1.38
CA SER A 621 -12.23 14.15 -1.39
C SER A 621 -12.75 12.95 -0.60
N VAL A 622 -13.25 13.17 0.62
CA VAL A 622 -13.77 12.08 1.46
C VAL A 622 -15.02 11.46 0.83
N GLN A 623 -15.94 12.28 0.32
CA GLN A 623 -17.14 11.79 -0.36
C GLN A 623 -16.83 10.96 -1.60
N GLU A 624 -15.81 11.35 -2.37
CA GLU A 624 -15.42 10.59 -3.56
C GLU A 624 -14.75 9.26 -3.21
N ILE A 625 -13.90 9.23 -2.18
CA ILE A 625 -13.28 7.99 -1.71
C ILE A 625 -14.33 7.01 -1.17
N LEU A 626 -15.30 7.51 -0.39
CA LEU A 626 -16.42 6.69 0.10
C LEU A 626 -17.28 6.15 -1.04
N PHE A 627 -17.42 6.90 -2.14
CA PHE A 627 -18.10 6.43 -3.34
C PHE A 627 -17.34 5.25 -3.98
N TRP A 628 -16.01 5.33 -4.13
CA TRP A 628 -15.19 4.23 -4.64
C TRP A 628 -15.23 2.99 -3.75
N GLN A 629 -15.21 3.18 -2.44
CA GLN A 629 -15.37 2.09 -1.49
C GLN A 629 -16.74 1.42 -1.63
N ALA A 630 -17.82 2.20 -1.76
CA ALA A 630 -19.17 1.66 -1.96
C ALA A 630 -19.29 0.86 -3.28
N GLN A 631 -18.69 1.34 -4.38
CA GLN A 631 -18.63 0.61 -5.65
C GLN A 631 -17.86 -0.71 -5.51
N THR A 632 -16.78 -0.70 -4.74
CA THR A 632 -15.97 -1.89 -4.45
C THR A 632 -16.76 -2.91 -3.63
N MET A 633 -17.42 -2.47 -2.54
CA MET A 633 -18.28 -3.32 -1.72
C MET A 633 -19.42 -3.93 -2.55
N GLN A 634 -20.09 -3.11 -3.38
CA GLN A 634 -21.18 -3.54 -4.25
C GLN A 634 -20.74 -4.66 -5.19
N MET A 635 -19.62 -4.46 -5.90
CA MET A 635 -19.04 -5.48 -6.77
C MET A 635 -18.77 -6.79 -6.03
N MET A 636 -18.12 -6.74 -4.87
CA MET A 636 -17.77 -7.95 -4.11
C MET A 636 -19.02 -8.71 -3.65
N TYR A 637 -20.00 -8.00 -3.09
CA TYR A 637 -21.23 -8.62 -2.59
C TYR A 637 -22.10 -9.20 -3.71
N GLU A 638 -22.16 -8.55 -4.89
CA GLU A 638 -22.86 -9.10 -6.06
C GLU A 638 -22.24 -10.41 -6.54
N ILE A 639 -20.90 -10.51 -6.58
CA ILE A 639 -20.20 -11.73 -6.96
C ILE A 639 -20.52 -12.86 -5.99
N ILE A 640 -20.44 -12.60 -4.68
CA ILE A 640 -20.72 -13.57 -3.63
C ILE A 640 -22.18 -14.03 -3.68
N ALA A 641 -23.12 -13.09 -3.76
CA ALA A 641 -24.55 -13.39 -3.86
C ALA A 641 -24.89 -14.18 -5.14
N GLY A 642 -24.24 -13.84 -6.26
CA GLY A 642 -24.36 -14.58 -7.51
C GLY A 642 -23.91 -16.04 -7.37
N GLU A 643 -22.76 -16.27 -6.72
CA GLU A 643 -22.27 -17.63 -6.49
C GLU A 643 -23.20 -18.42 -5.54
N LEU A 644 -23.68 -17.81 -4.44
CA LEU A 644 -24.63 -18.45 -3.52
C LEU A 644 -25.90 -18.93 -4.24
N LYS A 645 -26.47 -18.08 -5.11
CA LYS A 645 -27.63 -18.44 -5.95
C LYS A 645 -27.30 -19.58 -6.91
N SER A 646 -26.16 -19.52 -7.59
CA SER A 646 -25.73 -20.56 -8.54
C SER A 646 -25.55 -21.93 -7.87
N MET A 647 -25.14 -21.93 -6.59
CA MET A 647 -24.95 -23.11 -5.77
C MET A 647 -26.21 -23.55 -5.01
N HIS A 648 -27.34 -22.87 -5.21
CA HIS A 648 -28.63 -23.12 -4.56
C HIS A 648 -28.56 -23.03 -3.02
N LEU A 649 -27.76 -22.09 -2.50
CA LEU A 649 -27.58 -21.80 -1.08
C LEU A 649 -28.37 -20.55 -0.66
N GLU A 650 -29.63 -20.45 -1.08
CA GLU A 650 -30.49 -19.27 -0.89
C GLU A 650 -30.80 -18.94 0.58
N SER A 651 -30.58 -19.90 1.49
CA SER A 651 -30.69 -19.69 2.94
C SER A 651 -29.46 -19.03 3.57
N SER A 652 -28.34 -18.97 2.84
CA SER A 652 -27.10 -18.30 3.28
C SER A 652 -27.09 -16.84 2.87
N HIS A 653 -26.45 -15.99 3.65
CA HIS A 653 -26.31 -14.57 3.38
C HIS A 653 -24.88 -14.23 2.94
N PRO A 654 -24.63 -13.24 2.07
CA PRO A 654 -23.27 -12.82 1.72
C PRO A 654 -22.42 -12.42 2.95
N GLN A 655 -23.05 -11.88 3.99
CA GLN A 655 -22.40 -11.53 5.27
C GLN A 655 -22.06 -12.75 6.15
N ASP A 656 -22.44 -13.97 5.76
CA ASP A 656 -21.89 -15.19 6.37
C ASP A 656 -20.41 -15.41 5.98
N TYR A 657 -19.93 -14.71 4.94
CA TYR A 657 -18.60 -14.88 4.35
C TYR A 657 -17.77 -13.60 4.31
N LEU A 658 -18.38 -12.43 4.09
CA LEU A 658 -17.68 -11.15 3.96
C LEU A 658 -18.31 -10.09 4.87
N ASN A 659 -17.52 -9.54 5.79
CA ASN A 659 -17.99 -8.55 6.74
C ASN A 659 -17.07 -7.32 6.80
N PHE A 660 -17.69 -6.14 6.79
CA PHE A 660 -17.02 -4.86 6.96
C PHE A 660 -17.40 -4.24 8.30
N TYR A 661 -16.39 -3.71 8.98
CA TYR A 661 -16.48 -3.08 10.28
C TYR A 661 -15.75 -1.74 10.27
N CYS A 662 -16.05 -0.91 11.25
CA CYS A 662 -15.22 0.23 11.63
C CYS A 662 -15.05 0.26 13.15
N LEU A 663 -14.21 1.17 13.65
CA LEU A 663 -13.99 1.32 15.08
C LEU A 663 -14.58 2.64 15.59
N GLY A 664 -15.08 2.61 16.82
CA GLY A 664 -15.57 3.80 17.50
C GLY A 664 -15.50 3.65 19.01
N ASN A 665 -15.48 4.80 19.68
CA ASN A 665 -15.49 4.86 21.13
C ASN A 665 -16.61 5.78 21.63
N ARG A 666 -17.04 5.54 22.87
CA ARG A 666 -17.98 6.38 23.59
C ARG A 666 -17.52 6.50 25.05
N GLU A 667 -17.22 7.71 25.48
CA GLU A 667 -16.53 7.94 26.76
C GLU A 667 -17.19 9.09 27.53
N GLU A 668 -17.52 8.86 28.81
CA GLU A 668 -18.09 9.91 29.65
C GLU A 668 -17.14 11.11 29.79
N LEU A 669 -17.69 12.32 29.74
CA LEU A 669 -16.91 13.53 29.99
C LEU A 669 -16.41 13.56 31.45
N PRO A 670 -15.13 13.90 31.69
CA PRO A 670 -14.64 14.14 33.05
C PRO A 670 -15.47 15.21 33.76
N LYS A 671 -15.72 15.03 35.06
CA LYS A 671 -16.57 15.93 35.89
C LYS A 671 -16.08 17.39 35.88
N GLU A 672 -14.79 17.60 35.67
CA GLU A 672 -14.15 18.92 35.58
C GLU A 672 -14.27 19.58 34.19
N ALA A 673 -14.53 18.79 33.14
CA ALA A 673 -14.70 19.23 31.75
C ALA A 673 -16.18 19.43 31.35
N SER A 674 -17.11 19.16 32.26
CA SER A 674 -18.54 19.37 32.07
C SER A 674 -18.84 20.88 31.97
N PRO A 675 -19.31 21.42 30.83
CA PRO A 675 -19.69 22.82 30.78
C PRO A 675 -20.90 23.03 31.72
N PRO A 676 -20.90 24.06 32.59
CA PRO A 676 -22.10 24.41 33.34
C PRO A 676 -23.21 24.75 32.35
N LEU A 677 -24.40 24.17 32.56
CA LEU A 677 -25.58 24.17 31.69
C LEU A 677 -26.10 25.54 31.19
N ASN A 678 -25.44 26.67 31.47
CA ASN A 678 -25.90 28.02 31.10
C ASN A 678 -24.78 29.07 30.90
N GLN A 679 -23.59 28.70 30.41
CA GLN A 679 -22.62 29.72 29.95
C GLN A 679 -22.36 29.62 28.45
N SER A 680 -22.83 30.64 27.72
CA SER A 680 -22.26 30.98 26.42
C SER A 680 -20.75 31.18 26.60
N SER A 681 -19.96 30.49 25.78
CA SER A 681 -18.50 30.61 25.81
C SER A 681 -18.12 32.08 25.60
N LYS A 682 -17.42 32.66 26.58
CA LYS A 682 -16.93 34.06 26.49
C LYS A 682 -15.94 34.30 25.34
N ASN A 683 -15.55 33.26 24.60
CA ASN A 683 -14.51 33.28 23.57
C ASN A 683 -14.98 32.87 22.15
N GLY A 684 -16.26 32.56 21.90
CA GLY A 684 -16.75 32.24 20.55
C GLY A 684 -16.49 30.81 20.04
N ASP A 685 -15.93 29.92 20.86
CA ASP A 685 -15.73 28.49 20.52
C ASP A 685 -17.08 27.75 20.40
N THR A 686 -17.25 26.94 19.34
CA THR A 686 -18.41 26.06 19.12
C THR A 686 -18.15 24.64 19.65
N VAL A 687 -19.14 24.02 20.28
CA VAL A 687 -19.06 22.62 20.76
C VAL A 687 -19.61 21.69 19.68
N SER A 688 -18.87 20.65 19.31
CA SER A 688 -19.32 19.68 18.30
C SER A 688 -20.44 18.78 18.83
N ALA A 689 -21.28 18.28 17.92
CA ALA A 689 -22.29 17.28 18.27
C ALA A 689 -21.65 16.00 18.84
N SER A 690 -20.48 15.60 18.33
CA SER A 690 -19.71 14.46 18.85
C SER A 690 -19.30 14.62 20.31
N GLN A 691 -18.94 15.84 20.75
CA GLN A 691 -18.67 16.09 22.16
C GLN A 691 -19.96 16.03 23.00
N LYS A 692 -21.09 16.51 22.47
CA LYS A 692 -22.39 16.43 23.14
C LYS A 692 -22.84 14.98 23.35
N PHE A 693 -22.71 14.14 22.32
CA PHE A 693 -23.10 12.72 22.36
C PHE A 693 -21.98 11.78 22.87
N GLN A 694 -20.83 12.36 23.23
CA GLN A 694 -19.71 11.70 23.89
C GLN A 694 -19.10 10.56 23.09
N ARG A 695 -19.09 10.67 21.75
CA ARG A 695 -18.69 9.61 20.82
C ARG A 695 -17.82 10.13 19.70
N PHE A 696 -16.94 9.27 19.19
CA PHE A 696 -16.23 9.51 17.93
C PHE A 696 -15.72 8.21 17.33
N MET A 697 -15.37 8.22 16.04
CA MET A 697 -14.66 7.07 15.46
C MET A 697 -13.26 6.96 16.06
N ILE A 698 -12.79 5.72 16.19
CA ILE A 698 -11.37 5.42 16.33
C ILE A 698 -10.84 5.31 14.90
N TYR A 699 -9.81 6.08 14.57
CA TYR A 699 -9.32 6.13 13.20
C TYR A 699 -8.43 4.93 12.91
N VAL A 700 -8.93 4.01 12.08
CA VAL A 700 -8.17 2.87 11.57
C VAL A 700 -7.18 3.38 10.52
N HIS A 701 -5.94 3.61 10.96
CA HIS A 701 -4.82 3.90 10.08
C HIS A 701 -3.97 2.65 9.79
N ALA A 702 -4.32 1.50 10.35
CA ALA A 702 -3.70 0.22 10.06
C ALA A 702 -3.51 -0.05 8.55
N LYS A 703 -2.49 -0.85 8.20
CA LYS A 703 -2.30 -1.48 6.89
C LYS A 703 -1.76 -2.90 7.06
N GLY A 704 -2.63 -3.80 7.49
CA GLY A 704 -2.28 -5.19 7.79
C GLY A 704 -3.25 -6.21 7.21
N MET A 705 -2.77 -7.44 7.05
CA MET A 705 -3.60 -8.60 6.71
C MET A 705 -3.04 -9.85 7.39
N ILE A 706 -3.91 -10.58 8.09
CA ILE A 706 -3.62 -11.89 8.68
C ILE A 706 -4.38 -12.96 7.88
N VAL A 707 -3.69 -14.04 7.55
CA VAL A 707 -4.25 -15.16 6.80
C VAL A 707 -4.06 -16.44 7.61
N ASP A 708 -5.17 -17.11 7.89
CA ASP A 708 -5.25 -18.43 8.53
C ASP A 708 -4.47 -18.55 9.86
N ASP A 709 -4.27 -17.43 10.57
CA ASP A 709 -3.44 -17.33 11.79
C ASP A 709 -1.99 -17.84 11.65
N GLU A 710 -1.50 -18.03 10.42
CA GLU A 710 -0.13 -18.48 10.13
C GLU A 710 0.74 -17.42 9.46
N TYR A 711 0.15 -16.53 8.65
CA TYR A 711 0.87 -15.56 7.84
C TYR A 711 0.34 -14.15 8.05
N VAL A 712 1.24 -13.19 8.18
CA VAL A 712 0.90 -11.76 8.35
C VAL A 712 1.60 -10.92 7.30
N ILE A 713 0.90 -9.94 6.73
CA ILE A 713 1.46 -8.81 5.96
C ILE A 713 1.21 -7.54 6.76
N LEU A 714 2.25 -6.71 6.92
CA LEU A 714 2.16 -5.43 7.64
C LEU A 714 3.08 -4.41 6.98
N GLY A 715 2.60 -3.17 6.80
CA GLY A 715 3.42 -2.11 6.21
C GLY A 715 2.73 -0.76 6.14
N SER A 716 3.08 0.03 5.12
CA SER A 716 2.53 1.36 4.88
C SER A 716 1.46 1.40 3.79
N ALA A 717 1.29 0.32 3.03
CA ALA A 717 0.49 0.29 1.81
C ALA A 717 -1.00 0.10 2.08
N ASN A 718 -1.81 1.06 1.66
CA ASN A 718 -3.26 0.95 1.73
C ASN A 718 -3.82 0.04 0.62
N ILE A 719 -5.03 -0.49 0.79
CA ILE A 719 -5.76 -1.18 -0.29
C ILE A 719 -6.44 -0.13 -1.18
N ASN A 720 -5.60 0.51 -1.99
CA ASN A 720 -5.98 1.45 -3.04
C ASN A 720 -4.94 1.44 -4.16
N GLN A 721 -5.26 2.05 -5.30
CA GLN A 721 -4.35 2.11 -6.44
C GLN A 721 -3.12 2.98 -6.15
N ARG A 722 -3.28 4.06 -5.38
CA ARG A 722 -2.16 4.91 -4.91
C ARG A 722 -1.01 4.10 -4.30
N SER A 723 -1.32 3.11 -3.47
CA SER A 723 -0.32 2.31 -2.76
C SER A 723 0.13 1.10 -3.56
N LEU A 724 -0.78 0.43 -4.27
CA LEU A 724 -0.51 -0.88 -4.88
C LEU A 724 0.04 -0.83 -6.31
N ALA A 725 -0.07 0.31 -7.00
CA ALA A 725 0.38 0.42 -8.40
C ALA A 725 1.90 0.32 -8.59
N GLY A 726 2.71 0.47 -7.54
CA GLY A 726 4.19 0.52 -7.62
C GLY A 726 4.78 1.83 -8.17
N SER A 727 4.06 2.51 -9.07
CA SER A 727 4.51 3.76 -9.71
C SER A 727 3.84 5.03 -9.21
N ARG A 728 2.95 4.95 -8.21
CA ARG A 728 2.26 6.09 -7.59
C ARG A 728 3.02 6.52 -6.33
N ASP A 729 2.48 6.26 -5.14
CA ASP A 729 3.20 6.49 -3.88
C ASP A 729 4.26 5.40 -3.67
N THR A 730 5.30 5.72 -2.89
CA THR A 730 6.27 4.69 -2.49
C THR A 730 5.89 4.08 -1.15
N GLU A 731 5.79 2.77 -1.10
CA GLU A 731 5.38 2.01 0.09
C GLU A 731 6.41 0.92 0.44
N ILE A 732 6.33 0.41 1.66
CA ILE A 732 7.09 -0.74 2.15
C ILE A 732 6.19 -1.61 3.03
N ALA A 733 6.37 -2.92 2.95
CA ALA A 733 5.71 -3.88 3.83
C ALA A 733 6.65 -5.05 4.09
N MET A 734 6.34 -5.84 5.11
CA MET A 734 6.87 -7.19 5.26
C MET A 734 5.73 -8.20 5.17
N GLY A 735 6.05 -9.42 4.77
CA GLY A 735 5.24 -10.58 5.07
C GLY A 735 6.07 -11.61 5.81
N ALA A 736 5.46 -12.25 6.80
CA ALA A 736 6.17 -13.13 7.71
C ALA A 736 5.30 -14.26 8.24
N TYR A 737 5.94 -15.35 8.63
CA TYR A 737 5.34 -16.47 9.33
C TYR A 737 6.38 -17.18 10.20
N GLN A 738 5.90 -17.97 11.17
CA GLN A 738 6.74 -18.85 11.97
C GLN A 738 6.70 -20.27 11.37
N PRO A 739 7.80 -20.85 10.87
CA PRO A 739 7.78 -22.12 10.13
C PRO A 739 7.34 -23.33 10.98
N HIS A 740 7.39 -23.21 12.31
CA HIS A 740 6.92 -24.25 13.24
C HIS A 740 5.45 -24.10 13.64
N HIS A 741 4.84 -22.94 13.35
CA HIS A 741 3.43 -22.63 13.64
C HIS A 741 2.67 -22.39 12.33
N THR A 742 2.60 -23.43 11.50
CA THR A 742 1.86 -23.43 10.23
C THR A 742 0.88 -24.60 10.19
N TRP A 743 -0.18 -24.49 9.39
CA TRP A 743 -1.14 -25.59 9.22
C TRP A 743 -0.45 -26.84 8.68
N GLY A 744 0.49 -26.68 7.73
CA GLY A 744 1.24 -27.78 7.13
C GLY A 744 2.14 -28.52 8.13
N LYS A 745 2.83 -27.78 9.02
CA LYS A 745 3.77 -28.36 9.99
C LYS A 745 3.06 -28.94 11.21
N LYS A 746 2.08 -28.21 11.76
CA LYS A 746 1.34 -28.60 12.97
C LYS A 746 0.24 -29.62 12.68
N LYS A 747 -0.29 -29.67 11.45
CA LYS A 747 -1.46 -30.47 11.05
C LYS A 747 -2.73 -30.14 11.84
N GLY A 748 -2.85 -28.88 12.27
CA GLY A 748 -3.96 -28.31 13.01
C GLY A 748 -3.77 -26.80 13.15
N HIS A 749 -4.73 -26.11 13.75
CA HIS A 749 -4.73 -24.65 13.89
C HIS A 749 -3.47 -24.17 14.62
N PRO A 750 -2.58 -23.39 13.97
CA PRO A 750 -1.38 -22.86 14.62
C PRO A 750 -1.74 -21.79 15.65
N HIS A 751 -1.22 -21.90 16.88
CA HIS A 751 -1.38 -20.88 17.92
C HIS A 751 -0.03 -20.23 18.22
N GLY A 752 0.62 -19.73 17.17
CA GLY A 752 1.87 -18.98 17.27
C GLY A 752 1.63 -17.50 17.57
N GLN A 753 2.65 -16.67 17.36
CA GLN A 753 2.60 -15.22 17.55
C GLN A 753 1.59 -14.53 16.63
N VAL A 754 1.38 -15.05 15.40
CA VAL A 754 0.37 -14.49 14.47
C VAL A 754 -1.05 -14.66 15.02
N TYR A 755 -1.37 -15.87 15.51
CA TYR A 755 -2.61 -16.15 16.25
C TYR A 755 -2.75 -15.25 17.49
N GLY A 756 -1.69 -15.16 18.30
CA GLY A 756 -1.69 -14.33 19.51
C GLY A 756 -1.99 -12.86 19.20
N TYR A 757 -1.36 -12.32 18.16
CA TYR A 757 -1.58 -10.96 17.69
C TYR A 757 -3.02 -10.74 17.21
N ARG A 758 -3.57 -11.68 16.43
CA ARG A 758 -4.96 -11.60 15.95
C ARG A 758 -5.97 -11.68 17.10
N MET A 759 -5.76 -12.58 18.07
CA MET A 759 -6.58 -12.66 19.28
C MET A 759 -6.47 -11.38 20.13
N SER A 760 -5.30 -10.74 20.19
CA SER A 760 -5.08 -9.48 20.91
C SER A 760 -5.80 -8.30 20.29
N LEU A 761 -5.74 -8.16 18.96
CA LEU A 761 -6.56 -7.20 18.21
C LEU A 761 -8.04 -7.42 18.45
N TRP A 762 -8.50 -8.69 18.44
CA TRP A 762 -9.89 -9.00 18.74
C TRP A 762 -10.27 -8.74 20.19
N ALA A 763 -9.35 -8.90 21.15
CA ALA A 763 -9.58 -8.57 22.55
C ALA A 763 -9.84 -7.07 22.74
N GLU A 764 -9.06 -6.22 22.06
CA GLU A 764 -9.31 -4.78 21.99
C GLU A 764 -10.67 -4.49 21.34
N HIS A 765 -10.86 -4.95 20.09
CA HIS A 765 -12.01 -4.57 19.28
C HIS A 765 -13.32 -5.10 19.83
N LEU A 766 -13.35 -6.32 20.36
CA LEU A 766 -14.56 -6.95 20.89
C LEU A 766 -14.72 -6.75 22.40
N GLY A 767 -13.68 -6.26 23.10
CA GLY A 767 -13.67 -6.07 24.54
C GLY A 767 -13.76 -7.38 25.34
N MET A 768 -13.56 -8.53 24.69
CA MET A 768 -13.63 -9.86 25.30
C MET A 768 -12.90 -10.91 24.46
N LEU A 769 -12.61 -12.05 25.08
CA LEU A 769 -12.21 -13.28 24.40
C LEU A 769 -13.29 -14.35 24.55
N ASP A 770 -13.48 -15.15 23.50
CA ASP A 770 -14.41 -16.27 23.48
C ASP A 770 -13.79 -17.45 22.71
N ASP A 771 -14.18 -18.68 23.06
CA ASP A 771 -13.70 -19.88 22.39
C ASP A 771 -14.09 -19.92 20.91
N CYS A 772 -15.22 -19.32 20.51
CA CYS A 772 -15.60 -19.27 19.10
C CYS A 772 -14.63 -18.43 18.26
N PHE A 773 -13.96 -17.44 18.86
CA PHE A 773 -12.96 -16.60 18.16
C PHE A 773 -11.67 -17.33 17.84
N LYS A 774 -11.49 -18.54 18.39
CA LYS A 774 -10.37 -19.43 18.04
C LYS A 774 -10.56 -20.08 16.67
N GLU A 775 -11.75 -20.04 16.07
CA GLU A 775 -12.02 -20.67 14.77
C GLU A 775 -12.77 -19.68 13.86
N PRO A 776 -12.08 -18.67 13.30
CA PRO A 776 -12.72 -17.54 12.63
C PRO A 776 -13.47 -17.92 11.35
N GLU A 777 -13.18 -19.06 10.72
CA GLU A 777 -13.92 -19.53 9.55
C GLU A 777 -15.34 -20.03 9.89
N ASN A 778 -15.64 -20.27 11.17
CA ASN A 778 -16.91 -20.84 11.59
C ASN A 778 -18.03 -19.79 11.58
N LEU A 779 -19.19 -20.19 11.08
CA LEU A 779 -20.37 -19.32 11.03
C LEU A 779 -20.80 -18.81 12.41
N ASP A 780 -20.61 -19.59 13.47
CA ASP A 780 -20.92 -19.18 14.84
C ASP A 780 -20.00 -18.04 15.31
N CYS A 781 -18.72 -18.08 14.94
CA CYS A 781 -17.78 -16.98 15.17
C CYS A 781 -18.23 -15.72 14.40
N VAL A 782 -18.49 -15.85 13.09
CA VAL A 782 -18.98 -14.74 12.24
C VAL A 782 -20.22 -14.09 12.84
N LYS A 783 -21.20 -14.89 13.28
CA LYS A 783 -22.43 -14.39 13.90
C LYS A 783 -22.17 -13.70 15.24
N SER A 784 -21.30 -14.25 16.07
CA SER A 784 -20.93 -13.65 17.36
C SER A 784 -20.28 -12.28 17.18
N VAL A 785 -19.28 -12.18 16.28
CA VAL A 785 -18.61 -10.92 15.93
C VAL A 785 -19.61 -9.91 15.35
N ASN A 786 -20.47 -10.34 14.43
CA ASN A 786 -21.50 -9.48 13.84
C ASN A 786 -22.50 -8.97 14.87
N GLN A 787 -22.92 -9.82 15.81
CA GLN A 787 -23.86 -9.45 16.87
C GLN A 787 -23.27 -8.37 17.78
N ILE A 788 -22.02 -8.54 18.23
CA ILE A 788 -21.31 -7.53 19.04
C ILE A 788 -21.20 -6.20 18.26
N ALA A 789 -20.81 -6.27 17.00
CA ALA A 789 -20.65 -5.09 16.15
C ALA A 789 -21.97 -4.34 15.89
N GLU A 790 -23.09 -5.06 15.76
CA GLU A 790 -24.43 -4.50 15.61
C GLU A 790 -24.95 -3.86 16.90
N ASP A 791 -24.75 -4.53 18.03
CA ASP A 791 -25.12 -4.01 19.35
C ASP A 791 -24.32 -2.76 19.69
N ASN A 792 -23.02 -2.76 19.39
CA ASN A 792 -22.19 -1.56 19.53
C ASN A 792 -22.60 -0.44 18.59
N TRP A 793 -22.95 -0.71 17.33
CA TRP A 793 -23.45 0.34 16.43
C TRP A 793 -24.74 0.98 16.98
N ARG A 794 -25.66 0.17 17.50
CA ARG A 794 -26.89 0.67 18.15
C ARG A 794 -26.57 1.54 19.37
N ASN A 795 -25.62 1.13 20.21
CA ASN A 795 -25.20 1.91 21.38
C ASN A 795 -24.44 3.17 20.97
N PHE A 796 -23.58 3.10 19.95
CA PHE A 796 -22.83 4.22 19.42
C PHE A 796 -23.78 5.30 18.90
N THR A 797 -24.85 4.91 18.19
CA THR A 797 -25.81 5.83 17.59
C THR A 797 -26.92 6.33 18.53
N ALA A 798 -27.08 5.73 19.72
CA ALA A 798 -28.10 6.11 20.70
C ALA A 798 -27.97 7.57 21.19
N GLU A 799 -29.11 8.22 21.47
CA GLU A 799 -29.15 9.60 21.97
C GLU A 799 -28.55 9.70 23.38
N ASP A 800 -29.00 8.85 24.30
CA ASP A 800 -28.47 8.76 25.66
C ASP A 800 -27.15 8.00 25.69
N PHE A 801 -26.28 8.34 26.64
CA PHE A 801 -24.99 7.65 26.82
C PHE A 801 -25.20 6.18 27.17
N THR A 802 -24.59 5.31 26.37
CA THR A 802 -24.52 3.87 26.60
C THR A 802 -23.11 3.38 26.34
N PRO A 803 -22.50 2.62 27.26
CA PRO A 803 -21.16 2.09 27.03
C PRO A 803 -21.15 1.09 25.87
N LEU A 804 -20.00 1.01 25.20
CA LEU A 804 -19.74 0.02 24.16
C LEU A 804 -19.08 -1.22 24.77
N GLN A 805 -19.28 -2.37 24.13
CA GLN A 805 -18.53 -3.61 24.39
C GLN A 805 -17.33 -3.64 23.44
N GLY A 806 -16.16 -3.19 23.89
CA GLY A 806 -15.03 -2.93 22.99
C GLY A 806 -15.30 -1.79 22.02
N HIS A 807 -14.74 -1.89 20.81
CA HIS A 807 -14.68 -0.80 19.84
C HIS A 807 -15.24 -1.14 18.45
N LEU A 808 -15.47 -2.43 18.15
CA LEU A 808 -15.90 -2.89 16.85
C LEU A 808 -17.35 -2.46 16.59
N LEU A 809 -17.55 -1.72 15.51
CA LEU A 809 -18.84 -1.31 15.00
C LEU A 809 -19.10 -1.98 13.66
N ARG A 810 -20.35 -2.39 13.43
CA ARG A 810 -20.77 -2.77 12.07
C ARG A 810 -20.57 -1.56 11.16
N TYR A 811 -19.90 -1.73 10.02
CA TYR A 811 -19.79 -0.63 9.06
C TYR A 811 -21.21 -0.23 8.61
N PRO A 812 -21.55 1.08 8.51
CA PRO A 812 -22.94 1.55 8.45
C PRO A 812 -23.66 1.33 7.10
N VAL A 813 -23.50 0.14 6.53
CA VAL A 813 -24.13 -0.33 5.30
C VAL A 813 -25.01 -1.56 5.56
N GLN A 814 -26.12 -1.60 4.85
CA GLN A 814 -26.98 -2.77 4.72
C GLN A 814 -26.61 -3.52 3.44
N VAL A 815 -26.61 -4.84 3.52
CA VAL A 815 -26.42 -5.73 2.37
C VAL A 815 -27.64 -6.65 2.30
N ASP A 816 -28.28 -6.75 1.13
CA ASP A 816 -29.38 -7.69 0.93
C ASP A 816 -28.89 -9.06 0.39
N ALA A 817 -29.80 -10.04 0.30
CA ALA A 817 -29.49 -11.37 -0.21
C ALA A 817 -29.08 -11.40 -1.70
N ASN A 818 -29.27 -10.31 -2.44
CA ASN A 818 -28.81 -10.16 -3.82
C ASN A 818 -27.43 -9.50 -3.91
N GLY A 819 -26.84 -9.10 -2.78
CA GLY A 819 -25.57 -8.39 -2.73
C GLY A 819 -25.71 -6.87 -2.95
N LYS A 820 -26.93 -6.33 -2.86
CA LYS A 820 -27.15 -4.88 -2.98
C LYS A 820 -26.73 -4.17 -1.70
N VAL A 821 -25.87 -3.17 -1.84
CA VAL A 821 -25.34 -2.34 -0.75
C VAL A 821 -26.14 -1.04 -0.68
N GLY A 822 -26.64 -0.74 0.52
CA GLY A 822 -27.35 0.49 0.85
C GLY A 822 -26.85 1.09 2.16
N PRO A 823 -27.18 2.36 2.50
CA PRO A 823 -26.97 2.84 3.85
C PRO A 823 -27.88 2.08 4.83
N LEU A 824 -27.49 2.00 6.10
CA LEU A 824 -28.43 1.53 7.13
C LEU A 824 -29.67 2.45 7.19
N PRO A 825 -30.87 1.92 7.45
CA PRO A 825 -32.09 2.72 7.52
C PRO A 825 -31.97 3.89 8.52
N GLY A 826 -32.22 5.12 8.05
CA GLY A 826 -32.13 6.34 8.87
C GLY A 826 -30.68 6.79 9.17
N GLN A 827 -29.68 6.18 8.52
CA GLN A 827 -28.26 6.48 8.66
C GLN A 827 -27.64 6.78 7.28
N GLU A 828 -28.30 7.61 6.49
CA GLU A 828 -27.79 8.03 5.17
C GLU A 828 -26.51 8.86 5.28
N THR A 829 -26.29 9.48 6.44
CA THR A 829 -25.10 10.26 6.78
C THR A 829 -24.47 9.81 8.08
N PHE A 830 -23.17 10.04 8.26
CA PHE A 830 -22.50 9.71 9.52
C PHE A 830 -23.05 10.52 10.71
N PRO A 831 -23.15 9.90 11.90
CA PRO A 831 -23.65 10.56 13.10
C PRO A 831 -22.78 11.77 13.45
N ASP A 832 -23.42 12.88 13.85
CA ASP A 832 -22.82 14.13 14.35
C ASP A 832 -22.03 14.99 13.35
N VAL A 833 -21.43 14.38 12.32
CA VAL A 833 -20.50 15.05 11.40
C VAL A 833 -21.03 15.17 9.97
N GLY A 834 -22.14 14.49 9.65
CA GLY A 834 -22.75 14.51 8.33
C GLY A 834 -21.89 13.79 7.27
N GLY A 835 -22.09 14.12 5.99
CA GLY A 835 -21.48 13.42 4.85
C GLY A 835 -22.16 12.07 4.59
N LYS A 836 -22.38 11.72 3.32
CA LYS A 836 -23.09 10.49 2.96
C LYS A 836 -22.23 9.27 3.22
N VAL A 837 -22.82 8.22 3.81
CA VAL A 837 -22.10 6.97 4.12
C VAL A 837 -21.59 6.27 2.85
N LEU A 838 -22.40 6.24 1.79
CA LEU A 838 -22.02 5.68 0.49
C LEU A 838 -21.24 6.68 -0.39
N GLY A 839 -20.88 7.84 0.15
CA GLY A 839 -20.19 8.89 -0.58
C GLY A 839 -20.99 9.51 -1.72
N SER A 840 -20.31 10.29 -2.54
CA SER A 840 -20.84 10.85 -3.78
C SER A 840 -19.72 11.21 -4.75
N ARG A 841 -20.01 11.13 -6.07
CA ARG A 841 -19.08 11.58 -7.10
C ARG A 841 -18.83 13.08 -7.02
N THR A 842 -17.62 13.47 -7.37
CA THR A 842 -17.21 14.87 -7.45
C THR A 842 -16.49 15.14 -8.77
N ASN A 843 -15.96 16.36 -8.94
CA ASN A 843 -15.20 16.75 -10.12
C ASN A 843 -13.68 16.56 -9.93
N LEU A 844 -13.27 15.87 -8.86
CA LEU A 844 -11.86 15.58 -8.62
C LEU A 844 -11.36 14.52 -9.62
N PRO A 845 -10.11 14.66 -10.11
CA PRO A 845 -9.48 13.62 -10.92
C PRO A 845 -9.41 12.28 -10.19
N ASP A 846 -9.89 11.19 -10.78
CA ASP A 846 -9.92 9.87 -10.14
C ASP A 846 -8.52 9.41 -9.66
N ALA A 847 -7.44 9.79 -10.35
CA ALA A 847 -6.07 9.49 -9.94
C ALA A 847 -5.64 10.09 -8.59
N LEU A 848 -6.38 11.07 -8.05
CA LEU A 848 -6.15 11.62 -6.72
C LEU A 848 -6.78 10.78 -5.60
N THR A 849 -7.93 10.19 -5.87
CA THR A 849 -8.81 9.55 -4.88
C THR A 849 -8.88 8.03 -5.02
N THR A 850 -8.21 7.46 -6.03
CA THR A 850 -8.06 6.01 -6.28
C THR A 850 -6.76 5.40 -5.79
#